data_AF-A0A818YCM2-F1
#
_entry.id   AF-A0A818YCM2-F1
#
_cell.length_a   1.000
_cell.length_b   1.000
_cell.length_c   1.000
_cell.angle_alpha   90.00
_cell.angle_beta   90.00
_cell.angle_gamma   90.00
#
_symmetry.space_group_name_H-M   'P 1'
#
loop_
_entity.id
_entity.type
_entity.pdbx_description
1 polymer ?
#
loop_
_entity_poly.entity_id
_entity_poly.type
_entity_poly.pdbx_seq_one_letter_code
_entity_poly.pdbx_strand_id
1 'polypeptide(L)'
;MVARITTRRQKNKQMYFDSSSTSVIASVCTAALPARSTIRSLGHSNTSIFQNYQLVWLDAHIDEHNDSNCQNTITILRRIINYVTTFNEVDECMNYIGKMKDEKIILVISGTLGQNFIPIIHDTSQIISIFIFCKNKLVHELWAYSWSKIKGVFEEISNLYEAIKQAAEECDRNTISMSFIKINDETSVENLDKSFIYMQILKEILLEIDFKDQDIKEFTTYYRKHIVGNVAEQAIIDKLEREYHRYEPIWWCTNEYFLYSMLNRALRTMQTETIIRISFFIRDLHKYIDQVHSEEIHNSSSLIVYHGQGISQKDFDQLKKTQDGLLSFHNFLFTSKNRDSPLNFARQTIINSDLIGILFVMTIDRSLTSTPFVNIRDDLTKGEVLLSIHSIFHIGQIQQIGTTNNRLWQVELTLANKNDLKLNVLNKRILDETISCRKGWCRLSELLIKQNQFNKAQQVCDIAMTRTDDENEKAKAFFYYQLGLIKFHQEEYKEASSFYNSSLRIHEKNLNSSSIDAAACYMGIGSIHEKMEIYWKALSFFEIAFGICEKILPTTDSLVTNCINNIGRICYLMKRYSKSIFYYKKVLKIYQNTSTSNQSDVAIAYKNIGLVYVKRNEYSNAITFFEKTLAIYKKILPSNHLDIAETYQTIGSVYDNLCEYSTALSYYEKALKIYEETLSSTHPNLAMSHKSIGLIYFQRGDYLNALSYYEKAQDIYEQILPSNHPDLAASYMRHGSVYENTNNFTKALTYYKKAFEIYQNNYPVNYHDLANVYNKISSVYFQMGKYSLALSFYECALDIEQELSSGNQSSIEQWDDNLDIIQDDCE
;
A
#
# COMPACT_ATOMS: atom_id res chain seq x y z
N MET A 1 -0.07 57.09 37.86
CA MET A 1 -0.81 58.24 37.29
C MET A 1 -1.61 57.76 36.10
N VAL A 2 -2.92 57.60 36.29
CA VAL A 2 -3.89 57.08 35.33
C VAL A 2 -4.13 58.11 34.23
N ALA A 3 -3.61 57.87 33.01
CA ALA A 3 -4.10 58.36 31.70
C ALA A 3 -2.99 58.27 30.62
N ARG A 4 -2.72 57.06 30.10
CA ARG A 4 -2.02 56.88 28.80
C ARG A 4 -2.26 55.51 28.13
N ILE A 5 -3.35 54.83 28.48
CA ILE A 5 -3.77 53.57 27.88
C ILE A 5 -5.02 53.84 27.04
N THR A 6 -4.86 54.18 25.75
CA THR A 6 -5.95 54.02 24.76
C THR A 6 -5.55 54.12 23.27
N THR A 7 -4.26 54.23 22.91
CA THR A 7 -3.88 54.39 21.48
C THR A 7 -2.69 53.55 21.00
N ARG A 8 -2.51 52.33 21.52
CA ARG A 8 -1.45 51.39 21.06
C ARG A 8 -1.94 49.98 20.73
N ARG A 9 -3.18 49.82 20.23
CA ARG A 9 -3.76 48.50 19.88
C ARG A 9 -3.57 48.06 18.42
N GLN A 10 -2.59 48.58 17.68
CA GLN A 10 -2.38 48.21 16.26
C GLN A 10 -0.92 48.03 15.79
N LYS A 11 0.07 47.99 16.68
CA LYS A 11 1.46 47.67 16.32
C LYS A 11 2.08 46.79 17.39
N ASN A 12 1.84 45.48 17.28
CA ASN A 12 2.65 44.36 17.77
C ASN A 12 1.84 43.07 17.56
N LYS A 13 1.80 42.61 16.31
CA LYS A 13 1.47 41.23 15.95
C LYS A 13 2.54 40.78 14.97
N GLN A 14 3.66 40.34 15.50
CA GLN A 14 4.69 39.64 14.75
C GLN A 14 5.01 38.34 15.49
N MET A 15 4.77 37.24 14.77
CA MET A 15 5.32 35.89 14.92
C MET A 15 5.02 35.09 16.20
N TYR A 16 4.20 34.04 16.05
CA TYR A 16 4.64 32.64 16.16
C TYR A 16 3.88 31.85 15.08
N PHE A 17 4.58 31.40 14.05
CA PHE A 17 4.03 30.56 12.99
C PHE A 17 4.33 29.10 13.33
N ASP A 18 3.30 28.29 13.56
CA ASP A 18 3.39 26.82 13.46
C ASP A 18 3.74 26.49 12.00
N SER A 19 4.99 26.10 11.76
CA SER A 19 5.40 25.41 10.53
C SER A 19 5.08 23.92 10.66
N SER A 20 3.81 23.55 10.49
CA SER A 20 3.39 22.15 10.37
C SER A 20 2.50 21.98 9.13
N SER A 21 3.10 22.14 7.95
CA SER A 21 2.45 21.75 6.70
C SER A 21 3.50 21.42 5.63
N THR A 22 4.43 20.51 5.93
CA THR A 22 5.26 19.78 4.94
C THR A 22 6.23 18.82 5.66
N SER A 23 5.77 17.63 6.06
CA SER A 23 6.60 16.41 6.19
C SER A 23 5.78 15.27 6.80
N VAL A 24 5.41 14.28 6.00
CA VAL A 24 5.18 12.93 6.52
C VAL A 24 6.08 12.03 5.69
N ILE A 25 7.27 11.80 6.24
CA ILE A 25 8.26 10.82 5.80
C ILE A 25 8.74 10.08 7.06
N ALA A 26 9.11 8.82 6.85
CA ALA A 26 9.26 7.72 7.78
C ALA A 26 10.27 7.87 8.94
N SER A 27 10.05 7.09 9.99
CA SER A 27 11.10 6.35 10.72
C SER A 27 10.43 5.13 11.39
N VAL A 28 10.72 3.89 10.97
CA VAL A 28 11.81 2.99 11.41
C VAL A 28 11.82 2.74 12.92
N CYS A 29 11.24 1.60 13.32
CA CYS A 29 11.53 0.95 14.60
C CYS A 29 12.68 -0.06 14.40
N THR A 30 13.85 0.27 14.92
CA THR A 30 14.95 -0.67 15.20
C THR A 30 14.77 -1.22 16.61
N ALA A 31 14.54 -2.53 16.74
CA ALA A 31 14.58 -3.22 18.02
C ALA A 31 15.71 -4.25 18.02
N ALA A 32 16.55 -4.16 19.06
CA ALA A 32 17.75 -4.95 19.28
C ALA A 32 17.45 -6.43 19.60
N LEU A 33 18.39 -7.29 19.19
CA LEU A 33 18.49 -8.73 19.47
C LEU A 33 18.59 -9.03 20.98
N PRO A 34 18.00 -10.15 21.43
CA PRO A 34 18.54 -10.95 22.52
C PRO A 34 19.09 -12.30 22.04
N ALA A 35 19.90 -12.89 22.92
CA ALA A 35 20.93 -13.88 22.67
C ALA A 35 20.46 -15.30 22.28
N ARG A 36 21.42 -16.02 21.70
CA ARG A 36 21.42 -17.43 21.24
C ARG A 36 20.86 -18.43 22.28
N SER A 37 19.97 -19.29 21.81
CA SER A 37 19.90 -20.70 22.26
C SER A 37 19.78 -21.62 21.03
N THR A 38 20.52 -22.72 21.08
CA THR A 38 20.76 -23.69 20.01
C THR A 38 19.54 -24.56 19.71
N ILE A 39 18.86 -24.31 18.59
CA ILE A 39 17.96 -25.27 17.93
C ILE A 39 18.73 -25.86 16.75
N ARG A 40 18.90 -27.19 16.76
CA ARG A 40 19.50 -27.96 15.66
C ARG A 40 18.39 -28.53 14.78
N SER A 41 18.08 -27.80 13.72
CA SER A 41 17.74 -28.39 12.42
C SER A 41 18.44 -27.55 11.35
N LEU A 42 18.97 -28.21 10.32
CA LEU A 42 19.72 -27.56 9.25
C LEU A 42 18.94 -26.39 8.65
N GLY A 43 19.60 -25.24 8.55
CA GLY A 43 18.96 -23.97 8.24
C GLY A 43 18.30 -23.90 6.86
N HIS A 44 17.14 -23.27 6.81
CA HIS A 44 16.89 -22.05 6.04
C HIS A 44 15.47 -21.55 6.35
N SER A 45 15.33 -20.24 6.54
CA SER A 45 14.06 -19.53 6.38
C SER A 45 13.66 -19.55 4.91
N ASN A 46 13.14 -20.68 4.42
CA ASN A 46 12.62 -20.83 3.06
C ASN A 46 11.10 -20.79 3.13
N THR A 47 10.50 -19.68 2.70
CA THR A 47 9.11 -19.65 2.24
C THR A 47 8.92 -20.73 1.17
N SER A 48 7.90 -21.58 1.30
CA SER A 48 7.69 -22.75 0.43
C SER A 48 7.51 -22.33 -1.03
N ILE A 49 8.10 -23.10 -1.96
CA ILE A 49 8.25 -22.70 -3.36
C ILE A 49 7.22 -23.36 -4.29
N PHE A 50 6.75 -24.58 -3.96
CA PHE A 50 6.08 -25.46 -4.94
C PHE A 50 4.58 -25.70 -4.69
N GLN A 51 4.10 -25.59 -3.46
CA GLN A 51 2.72 -25.90 -3.08
C GLN A 51 2.10 -24.80 -2.23
N ASN A 52 0.78 -24.69 -2.30
CA ASN A 52 0.00 -23.65 -1.62
C ASN A 52 -0.25 -23.89 -0.13
N TYR A 53 0.16 -25.06 0.36
CA TYR A 53 -0.14 -25.58 1.69
C TYR A 53 1.01 -26.48 2.17
N GLN A 54 1.06 -26.67 3.48
CA GLN A 54 1.96 -27.61 4.14
C GLN A 54 1.17 -28.60 5.00
N LEU A 55 1.72 -29.79 5.18
CA LEU A 55 1.20 -30.78 6.11
C LEU A 55 2.00 -30.70 7.41
N VAL A 56 1.31 -30.35 8.49
CA VAL A 56 1.87 -30.40 9.84
C VAL A 56 1.32 -31.63 10.52
N TRP A 57 2.18 -32.49 11.07
CA TRP A 57 1.78 -33.66 11.85
C TRP A 57 2.22 -33.49 13.31
N LEU A 58 1.25 -33.31 14.20
CA LEU A 58 1.47 -33.23 15.64
C LEU A 58 1.08 -34.54 16.32
N ASP A 59 2.08 -35.28 16.83
CA ASP A 59 1.86 -36.50 17.61
C ASP A 59 2.97 -36.66 18.65
N ALA A 60 2.58 -36.85 19.92
CA ALA A 60 3.50 -36.99 21.05
C ALA A 60 4.47 -38.17 20.92
N HIS A 61 4.17 -39.13 20.04
CA HIS A 61 4.97 -40.33 19.81
C HIS A 61 5.65 -40.37 18.44
N ILE A 62 5.66 -39.26 17.70
CA ILE A 62 6.31 -39.22 16.39
C ILE A 62 7.84 -39.20 16.52
N ASP A 63 8.51 -40.13 15.86
CA ASP A 63 9.98 -40.21 15.80
C ASP A 63 10.43 -40.50 14.36
N GLU A 64 10.82 -39.45 13.64
CA GLU A 64 11.29 -39.55 12.25
C GLU A 64 12.61 -40.31 12.10
N HIS A 65 13.38 -40.51 13.18
CA HIS A 65 14.73 -41.08 13.10
C HIS A 65 14.76 -42.57 13.44
N ASN A 66 13.91 -43.01 14.37
CA ASN A 66 13.95 -44.39 14.87
C ASN A 66 12.71 -45.23 14.51
N ASP A 67 11.64 -44.65 13.97
CA ASP A 67 10.45 -45.40 13.55
C ASP A 67 10.35 -45.54 12.02
N SER A 68 10.62 -46.75 11.52
CA SER A 68 10.53 -47.07 10.08
C SER A 68 9.11 -46.95 9.51
N ASN A 69 8.06 -47.15 10.33
CA ASN A 69 6.68 -46.99 9.87
C ASN A 69 6.32 -45.51 9.75
N CYS A 70 6.80 -44.68 10.67
CA CYS A 70 6.68 -43.23 10.57
C CYS A 70 7.38 -42.69 9.30
N GLN A 71 8.63 -43.10 9.06
CA GLN A 71 9.39 -42.74 7.85
C GLN A 71 8.67 -43.15 6.56
N ASN A 72 8.15 -44.38 6.48
CA ASN A 72 7.39 -44.85 5.33
C ASN A 72 6.11 -44.04 5.12
N THR A 73 5.42 -43.68 6.20
CA THR A 73 4.21 -42.86 6.13
C THR A 73 4.51 -41.46 5.60
N ILE A 74 5.52 -40.79 6.16
CA ILE A 74 5.93 -39.46 5.72
C ILE A 74 6.34 -39.51 4.25
N THR A 75 7.02 -40.57 3.82
CA THR A 75 7.38 -40.79 2.41
C THR A 75 6.16 -40.93 1.50
N ILE A 76 5.12 -41.62 1.95
CA ILE A 76 3.85 -41.74 1.23
C ILE A 76 3.15 -40.38 1.16
N LEU A 77 3.04 -39.66 2.27
CA LEU A 77 2.41 -38.33 2.33
C LEU A 77 3.15 -37.30 1.48
N ARG A 78 4.49 -37.39 1.41
CA ARG A 78 5.34 -36.58 0.53
C ARG A 78 5.09 -36.78 -0.96
N ARG A 79 4.32 -37.80 -1.36
CA ARG A 79 3.85 -37.96 -2.75
C ARG A 79 2.72 -37.00 -3.10
N ILE A 80 1.96 -36.53 -2.12
CA ILE A 80 0.87 -35.56 -2.29
C ILE A 80 1.34 -34.17 -1.85
N ILE A 81 1.91 -34.07 -0.65
CA ILE A 81 2.30 -32.80 -0.03
C ILE A 81 3.80 -32.81 0.21
N ASN A 82 4.53 -32.02 -0.57
CA ASN A 82 5.99 -32.02 -0.57
C ASN A 82 6.60 -31.71 0.81
N TYR A 83 5.91 -30.88 1.60
CA TYR A 83 6.34 -30.46 2.92
C TYR A 83 5.46 -31.09 4.00
N VAL A 84 6.00 -32.15 4.61
CA VAL A 84 5.49 -32.77 5.82
C VAL A 84 6.44 -32.41 6.95
N THR A 85 5.98 -31.62 7.90
CA THR A 85 6.70 -31.25 9.13
C THR A 85 6.06 -31.94 10.31
N THR A 86 6.87 -32.58 11.14
CA THR A 86 6.40 -33.29 12.33
C THR A 86 6.77 -32.54 13.60
N PHE A 87 5.92 -32.64 14.61
CA PHE A 87 6.14 -32.08 15.94
C PHE A 87 5.71 -33.09 17.00
N ASN A 88 6.53 -33.24 18.03
CA ASN A 88 6.21 -33.98 19.24
C ASN A 88 5.68 -33.06 20.37
N GLU A 89 6.02 -31.77 20.31
CA GLU A 89 5.61 -30.76 21.29
C GLU A 89 4.65 -29.71 20.70
N VAL A 90 3.64 -29.36 21.49
CA VAL A 90 2.57 -28.45 21.08
C VAL A 90 3.07 -27.00 20.90
N ASP A 91 3.93 -26.53 21.79
CA ASP A 91 4.43 -25.15 21.77
C ASP A 91 5.33 -24.88 20.56
N GLU A 92 6.15 -25.86 20.17
CA GLU A 92 6.97 -25.78 18.97
C GLU A 92 6.11 -25.72 17.70
N CYS A 93 5.07 -26.57 17.64
CA CYS A 93 4.09 -26.57 16.55
C CYS A 93 3.40 -25.20 16.43
N MET A 94 3.01 -24.58 17.54
CA MET A 94 2.36 -23.25 17.53
C MET A 94 3.29 -22.13 17.11
N ASN A 95 4.52 -22.14 17.59
CA ASN A 95 5.52 -21.16 17.18
C ASN A 95 5.81 -21.28 15.68
N TYR A 96 5.80 -22.50 15.14
CA TYR A 96 5.94 -22.75 13.71
C TYR A 96 4.74 -22.21 12.91
N ILE A 97 3.52 -22.57 13.31
CA ILE A 97 2.28 -22.10 12.65
C ILE A 97 2.20 -20.56 12.69
N GLY A 98 2.55 -19.93 13.81
CA GLY A 98 2.52 -18.48 13.98
C GLY A 98 3.52 -17.71 13.11
N LYS A 99 4.61 -18.36 12.67
CA LYS A 99 5.59 -17.76 11.73
C LYS A 99 5.08 -17.76 10.28
N MET A 100 4.14 -18.66 9.94
CA MET A 100 3.61 -18.81 8.59
C MET A 100 2.39 -17.91 8.39
N LYS A 101 2.60 -16.67 7.94
CA LYS A 101 1.49 -15.71 7.75
C LYS A 101 0.64 -15.97 6.50
N ASP A 102 1.26 -16.45 5.41
CA ASP A 102 0.63 -16.54 4.09
C ASP A 102 0.42 -17.98 3.57
N GLU A 103 0.81 -18.98 4.35
CA GLU A 103 0.71 -20.39 3.97
C GLU A 103 -0.51 -21.08 4.60
N LYS A 104 -1.13 -21.99 3.85
CA LYS A 104 -2.23 -22.81 4.36
C LYS A 104 -1.69 -24.08 5.01
N ILE A 105 -2.32 -24.52 6.08
CA ILE A 105 -1.85 -25.66 6.87
C ILE A 105 -2.94 -26.72 6.90
N ILE A 106 -2.57 -27.93 6.47
CA ILE A 106 -3.32 -29.15 6.72
C ILE A 106 -2.68 -29.78 7.96
N LEU A 107 -3.47 -29.97 9.01
CA LEU A 107 -2.98 -30.50 10.28
C LEU A 107 -3.42 -31.95 10.44
N VAL A 108 -2.47 -32.84 10.70
CA VAL A 108 -2.72 -34.19 11.22
C VAL A 108 -2.40 -34.17 12.71
N ILE A 109 -3.32 -34.63 13.55
CA ILE A 109 -3.14 -34.65 15.00
C ILE A 109 -3.56 -35.99 15.59
N SER A 110 -2.84 -36.45 16.60
CA SER A 110 -3.25 -37.66 17.34
C SER A 110 -4.54 -37.40 18.13
N GLY A 111 -5.37 -38.44 18.31
CA GLY A 111 -6.67 -38.28 18.97
C GLY A 111 -6.60 -37.72 20.39
N THR A 112 -5.58 -38.09 21.15
CA THR A 112 -5.37 -37.62 22.54
C THR A 112 -4.96 -36.16 22.61
N LEU A 113 -4.06 -35.71 21.73
CA LEU A 113 -3.68 -34.29 21.65
C LEU A 113 -4.82 -33.45 21.07
N GLY A 114 -5.51 -33.97 20.05
CA GLY A 114 -6.61 -33.29 19.38
C GLY A 114 -7.73 -32.87 20.33
N GLN A 115 -8.10 -33.73 21.27
CA GLN A 115 -9.20 -33.46 22.20
C GLN A 115 -8.96 -32.22 23.08
N ASN A 116 -7.71 -31.97 23.48
CA ASN A 116 -7.35 -30.83 24.33
C ASN A 116 -7.01 -29.59 23.50
N PHE A 117 -6.47 -29.79 22.29
CA PHE A 117 -5.78 -28.74 21.57
C PHE A 117 -6.59 -28.10 20.45
N ILE A 118 -7.47 -28.87 19.78
CA ILE A 118 -8.35 -28.35 18.73
C ILE A 118 -9.15 -27.11 19.18
N PRO A 119 -9.69 -27.00 20.41
CA PRO A 119 -10.37 -25.79 20.87
C PRO A 119 -9.53 -24.51 20.81
N ILE A 120 -8.20 -24.61 20.88
CA ILE A 120 -7.27 -23.48 20.88
C ILE A 120 -6.89 -23.08 19.45
N ILE A 121 -6.71 -24.07 18.57
CA ILE A 121 -6.16 -23.85 17.23
C ILE A 121 -7.21 -23.75 16.13
N HIS A 122 -8.45 -24.18 16.40
CA HIS A 122 -9.50 -24.26 15.39
C HIS A 122 -9.68 -22.93 14.66
N ASP A 123 -9.64 -21.80 15.36
CA ASP A 123 -9.91 -20.48 14.77
C ASP A 123 -8.70 -19.86 14.07
N THR A 124 -7.55 -20.55 14.06
CA THR A 124 -6.34 -20.12 13.37
C THR A 124 -6.58 -20.08 11.85
N SER A 125 -6.41 -18.92 11.22
CA SER A 125 -6.78 -18.69 9.80
C SER A 125 -5.89 -19.42 8.79
N GLN A 126 -4.68 -19.81 9.22
CA GLN A 126 -3.74 -20.64 8.47
C GLN A 126 -4.23 -22.08 8.34
N ILE A 127 -4.85 -22.65 9.37
CA ILE A 127 -5.31 -24.04 9.39
C ILE A 127 -6.61 -24.14 8.58
N ILE A 128 -6.56 -24.94 7.52
CA ILE A 128 -7.68 -25.14 6.59
C ILE A 128 -8.39 -26.48 6.76
N SER A 129 -7.69 -27.50 7.25
CA SER A 129 -8.24 -28.83 7.46
C SER A 129 -7.48 -29.53 8.58
N ILE A 130 -8.22 -30.23 9.43
CA ILE A 130 -7.69 -31.01 10.54
C ILE A 130 -8.12 -32.47 10.34
N PHE A 131 -7.16 -33.37 10.41
CA PHE A 131 -7.33 -34.80 10.32
C PHE A 131 -6.86 -35.46 11.62
N ILE A 132 -7.69 -36.32 12.19
CA ILE A 132 -7.31 -37.06 13.41
C ILE A 132 -6.82 -38.45 12.99
N PHE A 133 -5.60 -38.79 13.35
CA PHE A 133 -5.05 -40.13 13.14
C PHE A 133 -4.92 -40.85 14.49
N CYS A 134 -5.63 -41.96 14.69
CA CYS A 134 -5.66 -42.66 15.97
C CYS A 134 -6.08 -44.14 15.83
N LYS A 135 -5.73 -44.97 16.82
CA LYS A 135 -6.11 -46.40 16.83
C LYS A 135 -7.54 -46.68 17.32
N ASN A 136 -8.18 -45.73 18.00
CA ASN A 136 -9.53 -45.87 18.58
C ASN A 136 -10.47 -44.81 18.01
N LYS A 137 -10.87 -44.98 16.74
CA LYS A 137 -11.66 -43.98 15.99
C LYS A 137 -12.97 -43.59 16.66
N LEU A 138 -13.71 -44.57 17.17
CA LEU A 138 -15.05 -44.38 17.74
C LEU A 138 -15.08 -43.37 18.89
N VAL A 139 -14.04 -43.34 19.73
CA VAL A 139 -13.97 -42.42 20.89
C VAL A 139 -13.75 -40.98 20.42
N HIS A 140 -12.95 -40.79 19.37
CA HIS A 140 -12.60 -39.46 18.88
C HIS A 140 -13.62 -38.89 17.89
N GLU A 141 -14.36 -39.74 17.18
CA GLU A 141 -15.46 -39.30 16.30
C GLU A 141 -16.55 -38.55 17.08
N LEU A 142 -16.88 -39.00 18.31
CA LEU A 142 -17.96 -38.42 19.11
C LEU A 142 -17.84 -36.92 19.35
N TRP A 143 -16.61 -36.42 19.53
CA TRP A 143 -16.35 -35.00 19.72
C TRP A 143 -15.78 -34.32 18.47
N ALA A 144 -15.22 -35.07 17.52
CA ALA A 144 -14.71 -34.48 16.28
C ALA A 144 -15.81 -33.74 15.49
N TYR A 145 -17.05 -34.27 15.50
CA TYR A 145 -18.17 -33.66 14.77
C TYR A 145 -18.57 -32.26 15.27
N SER A 146 -18.15 -31.84 16.46
CA SER A 146 -18.45 -30.49 16.96
C SER A 146 -17.57 -29.39 16.38
N TRP A 147 -16.52 -29.75 15.63
CA TRP A 147 -15.53 -28.80 15.11
C TRP A 147 -15.54 -28.74 13.59
N SER A 148 -15.78 -27.56 13.04
CA SER A 148 -16.00 -27.40 11.60
C SER A 148 -14.73 -27.65 10.78
N LYS A 149 -13.51 -27.43 11.28
CA LYS A 149 -12.31 -27.72 10.48
C LYS A 149 -11.88 -29.19 10.47
N ILE A 150 -12.51 -30.07 11.25
CA ILE A 150 -12.18 -31.49 11.25
C ILE A 150 -12.84 -32.18 10.06
N LYS A 151 -12.01 -32.78 9.21
CA LYS A 151 -12.44 -33.44 7.96
C LYS A 151 -12.57 -34.96 8.11
N GLY A 152 -12.03 -35.54 9.18
CA GLY A 152 -12.28 -36.94 9.53
C GLY A 152 -11.35 -37.49 10.60
N VAL A 153 -11.70 -38.68 11.09
CA VAL A 153 -10.92 -39.50 12.01
C VAL A 153 -10.54 -40.80 11.30
N PHE A 154 -9.26 -41.17 11.32
CA PHE A 154 -8.71 -42.26 10.51
C PHE A 154 -7.88 -43.22 11.37
N GLU A 155 -8.09 -44.52 11.16
CA GLU A 155 -7.27 -45.60 11.74
C GLU A 155 -6.22 -46.11 10.74
N GLU A 156 -6.57 -46.09 9.45
CA GLU A 156 -5.72 -46.55 8.36
C GLU A 156 -5.12 -45.39 7.58
N ILE A 157 -3.86 -45.58 7.21
CA ILE A 157 -3.04 -44.57 6.55
C ILE A 157 -3.43 -44.34 5.10
N SER A 158 -3.94 -45.37 4.43
CA SER A 158 -4.49 -45.30 3.07
C SER A 158 -5.69 -44.36 3.00
N ASN A 159 -6.59 -44.45 3.98
CA ASN A 159 -7.78 -43.60 4.03
C ASN A 159 -7.42 -42.15 4.41
N LEU A 160 -6.45 -41.98 5.32
CA LEU A 160 -5.89 -40.67 5.63
C LEU A 160 -5.22 -40.04 4.40
N TYR A 161 -4.47 -40.84 3.64
CA TYR A 161 -3.80 -40.41 2.40
C TYR A 161 -4.80 -39.88 1.37
N GLU A 162 -5.87 -40.62 1.07
CA GLU A 162 -6.91 -40.17 0.13
C GLU A 162 -7.63 -38.90 0.62
N ALA A 163 -7.91 -38.80 1.93
CA ALA A 163 -8.52 -37.61 2.50
C ALA A 163 -7.61 -36.37 2.42
N ILE A 164 -6.31 -36.54 2.67
CA ILE A 164 -5.31 -35.48 2.52
C ILE A 164 -5.16 -35.10 1.04
N LYS A 165 -5.16 -36.07 0.12
CA LYS A 165 -5.16 -35.83 -1.33
C LYS A 165 -6.34 -34.94 -1.73
N GLN A 166 -7.53 -35.29 -1.28
CA GLN A 166 -8.73 -34.53 -1.56
C GLN A 166 -8.67 -33.11 -0.97
N ALA A 167 -8.20 -32.94 0.27
CA ALA A 167 -8.06 -31.62 0.89
C ALA A 167 -6.99 -30.73 0.21
N ALA A 168 -5.92 -31.33 -0.29
CA ALA A 168 -4.90 -30.67 -1.08
C ALA A 168 -5.49 -30.14 -2.41
N GLU A 169 -6.23 -30.99 -3.14
CA GLU A 169 -6.94 -30.60 -4.37
C GLU A 169 -8.00 -29.52 -4.13
N GLU A 170 -8.76 -29.62 -3.03
CA GLU A 170 -9.71 -28.60 -2.59
C GLU A 170 -9.03 -27.26 -2.31
N CYS A 171 -7.85 -27.28 -1.66
CA CYS A 171 -7.09 -26.07 -1.37
C CYS A 171 -6.61 -25.38 -2.67
N ASP A 172 -6.12 -26.13 -3.65
CA ASP A 172 -5.68 -25.52 -4.91
C ASP A 172 -6.84 -24.91 -5.71
N ARG A 173 -8.00 -25.57 -5.75
CA ARG A 173 -9.20 -25.06 -6.44
C ARG A 173 -9.84 -23.86 -5.75
N ASN A 174 -9.90 -23.84 -4.42
CA ASN A 174 -10.54 -22.75 -3.68
C ASN A 174 -9.74 -21.44 -3.66
N THR A 175 -8.50 -21.47 -4.16
CA THR A 175 -7.58 -20.35 -3.99
C THR A 175 -7.30 -19.56 -5.27
N ILE A 176 -8.18 -19.69 -6.26
CA ILE A 176 -8.11 -18.90 -7.49
C ILE A 176 -8.40 -17.42 -7.17
N SER A 177 -7.46 -16.56 -7.56
CA SER A 177 -7.57 -15.11 -7.37
C SER A 177 -8.53 -14.49 -8.40
N MET A 178 -9.39 -13.59 -7.92
CA MET A 178 -10.41 -12.91 -8.71
C MET A 178 -10.42 -11.41 -8.42
N SER A 179 -10.84 -10.62 -9.40
CA SER A 179 -11.15 -9.20 -9.23
C SER A 179 -12.58 -8.90 -9.71
N PHE A 180 -13.24 -7.98 -9.04
CA PHE A 180 -14.61 -7.56 -9.35
C PHE A 180 -14.64 -6.09 -9.76
N ILE A 181 -15.18 -5.79 -10.94
CA ILE A 181 -15.23 -4.44 -11.49
C ILE A 181 -16.67 -4.05 -11.77
N LYS A 182 -17.08 -2.91 -11.24
CA LYS A 182 -18.33 -2.27 -11.62
C LYS A 182 -18.04 -1.22 -12.69
N ILE A 183 -18.57 -1.40 -13.90
CA ILE A 183 -18.36 -0.43 -14.98
C ILE A 183 -19.49 0.59 -14.97
N ASN A 184 -19.15 1.82 -14.57
CA ASN A 184 -19.97 3.02 -14.74
C ASN A 184 -19.25 3.98 -15.72
N ASP A 185 -19.98 4.87 -16.37
CA ASP A 185 -19.41 5.78 -17.40
C ASP A 185 -18.23 6.64 -16.90
N GLU A 186 -18.15 6.86 -15.58
CA GLU A 186 -17.14 7.68 -14.88
C GLU A 186 -16.01 6.89 -14.19
N THR A 187 -15.84 5.58 -14.41
CA THR A 187 -14.78 4.81 -13.72
C THR A 187 -13.37 5.28 -14.08
N SER A 188 -12.72 6.01 -13.17
CA SER A 188 -11.29 6.32 -13.25
C SER A 188 -10.47 5.03 -13.02
N VAL A 189 -9.31 4.92 -13.66
CA VAL A 189 -8.39 3.78 -13.46
C VAL A 189 -7.88 3.73 -12.02
N GLU A 190 -7.76 4.89 -11.37
CA GLU A 190 -7.43 5.02 -9.94
C GLU A 190 -8.40 4.28 -9.02
N ASN A 191 -9.66 4.11 -9.44
CA ASN A 191 -10.71 3.45 -8.68
C ASN A 191 -10.91 1.96 -9.05
N LEU A 192 -10.10 1.41 -9.96
CA LEU A 192 -10.16 0.00 -10.31
C LEU A 192 -9.39 -0.86 -9.31
N ASP A 193 -9.78 -2.14 -9.23
CA ASP A 193 -8.99 -3.13 -8.52
C ASP A 193 -7.58 -3.22 -9.15
N LYS A 194 -6.57 -2.85 -8.36
CA LYS A 194 -5.17 -2.83 -8.82
C LYS A 194 -4.71 -4.20 -9.30
N SER A 195 -5.27 -5.28 -8.76
CA SER A 195 -4.94 -6.65 -9.17
C SER A 195 -5.41 -6.95 -10.59
N PHE A 196 -6.55 -6.41 -11.01
CA PHE A 196 -7.05 -6.52 -12.38
C PHE A 196 -6.12 -5.83 -13.37
N ILE A 197 -5.81 -4.55 -13.12
CA ILE A 197 -4.94 -3.75 -13.99
C ILE A 197 -3.55 -4.41 -14.09
N TYR A 198 -3.01 -4.84 -12.95
CA TYR A 198 -1.73 -5.52 -12.88
C TYR A 198 -1.72 -6.79 -13.72
N MET A 199 -2.74 -7.64 -13.57
CA MET A 199 -2.77 -8.92 -14.27
C MET A 199 -2.94 -8.74 -15.78
N GLN A 200 -3.73 -7.76 -16.21
CA GLN A 200 -3.85 -7.39 -17.62
C GLN A 200 -2.50 -6.94 -18.20
N ILE A 201 -1.81 -6.03 -17.51
CA ILE A 201 -0.53 -5.50 -17.98
C ILE A 201 0.58 -6.55 -17.89
N LEU A 202 0.60 -7.35 -16.83
CA LEU A 202 1.52 -8.47 -16.68
C LEU A 202 1.37 -9.43 -17.84
N LYS A 203 0.13 -9.85 -18.16
CA LYS A 203 -0.15 -10.71 -19.32
C LYS A 203 0.40 -10.10 -20.61
N GLU A 204 0.14 -8.83 -20.90
CA GLU A 204 0.68 -8.15 -22.09
C GLU A 204 2.22 -8.17 -22.11
N ILE A 205 2.86 -7.80 -20.99
CA ILE A 205 4.32 -7.78 -20.87
C ILE A 205 4.92 -9.17 -21.08
N LEU A 206 4.34 -10.20 -20.46
CA LEU A 206 4.85 -11.57 -20.58
C LEU A 206 4.77 -12.09 -22.01
N LEU A 207 3.77 -11.65 -22.78
CA LEU A 207 3.63 -12.01 -24.19
C LEU A 207 4.64 -11.30 -25.10
N GLU A 208 5.14 -10.13 -24.70
CA GLU A 208 6.20 -9.40 -25.41
C GLU A 208 7.60 -9.97 -25.17
N ILE A 209 7.83 -10.66 -24.05
CA ILE A 209 9.16 -11.15 -23.68
C ILE A 209 9.52 -12.43 -24.48
N ASP A 210 10.71 -12.39 -25.09
CA ASP A 210 11.28 -13.56 -25.75
C ASP A 210 12.17 -14.35 -24.79
N PHE A 211 11.61 -15.39 -24.17
CA PHE A 211 12.31 -16.35 -23.34
C PHE A 211 13.08 -17.37 -24.19
N LYS A 212 14.33 -17.61 -23.79
CA LYS A 212 15.28 -18.55 -24.41
C LYS A 212 15.49 -19.77 -23.50
N ASP A 213 16.12 -20.82 -24.01
CA ASP A 213 16.47 -22.02 -23.21
C ASP A 213 17.30 -21.71 -21.95
N GLN A 214 18.07 -20.62 -22.00
CA GLN A 214 18.82 -20.14 -20.85
C GLN A 214 17.92 -19.76 -19.66
N ASP A 215 16.69 -19.28 -19.91
CA ASP A 215 15.74 -18.94 -18.85
C ASP A 215 15.27 -20.19 -18.09
N ILE A 216 15.05 -21.31 -18.79
CA ILE A 216 14.70 -22.60 -18.17
C ILE A 216 15.87 -23.10 -17.31
N LYS A 217 17.11 -22.92 -17.78
CA LYS A 217 18.32 -23.28 -17.02
C LYS A 217 18.53 -22.39 -15.79
N GLU A 218 18.29 -21.09 -15.90
CA GLU A 218 18.34 -20.17 -14.77
C GLU A 218 17.28 -20.52 -13.72
N PHE A 219 16.06 -20.77 -14.18
CA PHE A 219 14.95 -21.25 -13.36
C PHE A 219 15.36 -22.51 -12.59
N THR A 220 15.76 -23.57 -13.30
CA THR A 220 16.14 -24.86 -12.69
C THR A 220 17.35 -24.74 -11.77
N THR A 221 18.36 -23.93 -12.13
CA THR A 221 19.56 -23.69 -11.30
C THR A 221 19.20 -22.97 -10.00
N TYR A 222 18.35 -21.94 -10.06
CA TYR A 222 17.86 -21.24 -8.88
C TYR A 222 17.15 -22.22 -7.94
N TYR A 223 16.25 -23.04 -8.47
CA TYR A 223 15.49 -23.99 -7.66
C TYR A 223 16.35 -25.13 -7.10
N ARG A 224 17.36 -25.61 -7.82
CA ARG A 224 18.34 -26.57 -7.27
C ARG A 224 19.04 -26.03 -6.02
N LYS A 225 19.36 -24.73 -5.97
CA LYS A 225 19.98 -24.10 -4.79
C LYS A 225 19.05 -24.05 -3.58
N HIS A 226 17.74 -24.17 -3.77
CA HIS A 226 16.75 -24.03 -2.70
C HIS A 226 16.15 -25.37 -2.23
N ILE A 227 16.50 -26.48 -2.89
CA ILE A 227 15.96 -27.84 -2.62
C ILE A 227 17.07 -28.82 -2.21
N VAL A 228 18.07 -28.33 -1.46
CA VAL A 228 19.22 -29.17 -1.08
C VAL A 228 18.74 -30.32 -0.18
N GLY A 229 18.84 -31.57 -0.66
CA GLY A 229 18.53 -32.78 0.10
C GLY A 229 17.27 -33.55 -0.33
N ASN A 230 16.44 -33.02 -1.24
CA ASN A 230 15.25 -33.72 -1.75
C ASN A 230 15.50 -34.35 -3.13
N VAL A 231 15.84 -35.63 -3.15
CA VAL A 231 16.20 -36.39 -4.36
C VAL A 231 15.03 -36.46 -5.36
N ALA A 232 13.78 -36.52 -4.88
CA ALA A 232 12.61 -36.60 -5.73
C ALA A 232 12.37 -35.29 -6.50
N GLU A 233 12.46 -34.14 -5.81
CA GLU A 233 12.30 -32.82 -6.44
C GLU A 233 13.47 -32.49 -7.39
N GLN A 234 14.69 -32.91 -7.05
CA GLN A 234 15.84 -32.79 -7.96
C GLN A 234 15.62 -33.55 -9.26
N ALA A 235 15.11 -34.78 -9.19
CA ALA A 235 14.79 -35.58 -10.38
C ALA A 235 13.73 -34.93 -11.27
N ILE A 236 12.73 -34.27 -10.67
CA ILE A 236 11.69 -33.54 -11.41
C ILE A 236 12.28 -32.31 -12.11
N ILE A 237 13.14 -31.53 -11.42
CA ILE A 237 13.82 -30.38 -12.02
C ILE A 237 14.74 -30.80 -13.17
N ASP A 238 15.45 -31.90 -13.01
CA ASP A 238 16.33 -32.44 -14.05
C ASP A 238 15.55 -32.97 -15.27
N LYS A 239 14.33 -33.49 -15.05
CA LYS A 239 13.43 -33.86 -16.14
C LYS A 239 12.91 -32.62 -16.85
N LEU A 240 12.50 -31.59 -16.10
CA LEU A 240 12.02 -30.33 -16.66
C LEU A 240 13.09 -29.66 -17.53
N GLU A 241 14.33 -29.53 -17.06
CA GLU A 241 15.40 -28.91 -17.86
C GLU A 241 15.67 -29.67 -19.19
N ARG A 242 15.59 -31.01 -19.16
CA ARG A 242 15.92 -31.84 -20.33
C ARG A 242 14.78 -32.02 -21.33
N GLU A 243 13.54 -32.05 -20.83
CA GLU A 243 12.39 -32.49 -21.61
C GLU A 243 11.30 -31.43 -21.79
N TYR A 244 11.46 -30.21 -21.27
CA TYR A 244 10.43 -29.16 -21.33
C TYR A 244 9.82 -29.00 -22.74
N HIS A 245 10.67 -28.85 -23.77
CA HIS A 245 10.25 -28.68 -25.17
C HIS A 245 9.80 -29.96 -25.88
N ARG A 246 9.93 -31.14 -25.24
CA ARG A 246 9.46 -32.41 -25.83
C ARG A 246 7.95 -32.60 -25.68
N TYR A 247 7.34 -31.88 -24.75
CA TYR A 247 5.92 -31.93 -24.48
C TYR A 247 5.28 -30.58 -24.77
N GLU A 248 3.99 -30.59 -25.12
CA GLU A 248 3.21 -29.37 -25.21
C GLU A 248 3.07 -28.72 -23.82
N PRO A 249 2.99 -27.38 -23.71
CA PRO A 249 2.86 -26.69 -22.42
C PRO A 249 1.68 -27.19 -21.57
N ILE A 250 0.59 -27.61 -22.20
CA ILE A 250 -0.59 -28.13 -21.49
C ILE A 250 -0.32 -29.45 -20.77
N TRP A 251 0.61 -30.27 -21.28
CA TRP A 251 1.01 -31.54 -20.65
C TRP A 251 1.59 -31.31 -19.26
N TRP A 252 2.33 -30.22 -19.07
CA TRP A 252 2.88 -29.81 -17.78
C TRP A 252 1.83 -29.25 -16.81
N CYS A 253 0.62 -28.93 -17.30
CA CYS A 253 -0.52 -28.55 -16.46
C CYS A 253 -1.34 -29.75 -16.00
N THR A 254 -1.50 -30.75 -16.87
CA THR A 254 -2.39 -31.90 -16.64
C THR A 254 -1.70 -33.08 -15.96
N ASN A 255 -0.37 -33.19 -16.05
CA ASN A 255 0.39 -34.18 -15.29
C ASN A 255 0.80 -33.63 -13.92
N GLU A 256 0.76 -34.47 -12.87
CA GLU A 256 1.06 -34.14 -11.46
C GLU A 256 2.51 -33.62 -11.29
N TYR A 257 2.77 -32.39 -11.73
CA TYR A 257 4.03 -31.65 -11.61
C TYR A 257 3.78 -30.28 -10.96
N PHE A 258 4.83 -29.75 -10.34
CA PHE A 258 4.75 -28.55 -9.50
C PHE A 258 4.51 -27.23 -10.27
N LEU A 259 4.65 -27.20 -11.61
CA LEU A 259 4.62 -25.94 -12.37
C LEU A 259 3.26 -25.23 -12.26
N TYR A 260 2.16 -25.97 -12.41
CA TYR A 260 0.82 -25.38 -12.38
C TYR A 260 0.42 -24.97 -10.95
N SER A 261 0.75 -25.77 -9.94
CA SER A 261 0.51 -25.41 -8.53
C SER A 261 1.33 -24.19 -8.11
N MET A 262 2.61 -24.15 -8.48
CA MET A 262 3.51 -23.01 -8.25
C MET A 262 3.01 -21.76 -8.98
N LEU A 263 2.53 -21.91 -10.22
CA LEU A 263 1.93 -20.79 -10.96
C LEU A 263 0.70 -20.24 -10.26
N ASN A 264 -0.25 -21.09 -9.88
CA ASN A 264 -1.45 -20.69 -9.17
C ASN A 264 -1.12 -20.01 -7.84
N ARG A 265 -0.14 -20.54 -7.10
CA ARG A 265 0.40 -19.90 -5.89
C ARG A 265 0.93 -18.52 -6.18
N ALA A 266 1.80 -18.43 -7.18
CA ALA A 266 2.54 -17.23 -7.49
C ALA A 266 1.60 -16.09 -7.92
N LEU A 267 0.61 -16.40 -8.77
CA LEU A 267 -0.41 -15.45 -9.21
C LEU A 267 -1.35 -15.02 -8.06
N ARG A 268 -1.75 -15.96 -7.20
CA ARG A 268 -2.60 -15.67 -6.03
C ARG A 268 -1.90 -14.77 -5.01
N THR A 269 -0.66 -15.11 -4.67
CA THR A 269 0.13 -14.40 -3.66
C THR A 269 0.92 -13.23 -4.25
N MET A 270 0.82 -13.01 -5.57
CA MET A 270 1.61 -12.02 -6.31
C MET A 270 3.11 -12.13 -5.99
N GLN A 271 3.63 -13.37 -5.89
CA GLN A 271 5.06 -13.67 -5.72
C GLN A 271 5.78 -13.34 -7.02
N THR A 272 6.18 -12.08 -7.16
CA THR A 272 6.73 -11.50 -8.39
C THR A 272 7.99 -12.24 -8.86
N GLU A 273 8.89 -12.62 -7.96
CA GLU A 273 10.07 -13.41 -8.33
C GLU A 273 9.69 -14.76 -8.95
N THR A 274 8.78 -15.50 -8.33
CA THR A 274 8.28 -16.77 -8.86
C THR A 274 7.60 -16.58 -10.22
N ILE A 275 6.69 -15.60 -10.34
CA ILE A 275 6.00 -15.25 -11.60
C ILE A 275 7.01 -14.95 -12.70
N ILE A 276 8.04 -14.16 -12.41
CA ILE A 276 9.11 -13.80 -13.35
C ILE A 276 9.91 -15.04 -13.76
N ARG A 277 10.28 -15.90 -12.80
CA ARG A 277 11.09 -17.08 -13.10
C ARG A 277 10.31 -18.12 -13.91
N ILE A 278 9.00 -18.22 -13.73
CA ILE A 278 8.10 -19.16 -14.45
C ILE A 278 7.45 -18.52 -15.68
N SER A 279 7.78 -17.27 -15.99
CA SER A 279 7.10 -16.51 -17.03
C SER A 279 7.24 -17.12 -18.44
N PHE A 280 8.32 -17.86 -18.70
CA PHE A 280 8.46 -18.67 -19.92
C PHE A 280 7.28 -19.64 -20.06
N PHE A 281 6.94 -20.36 -18.99
CA PHE A 281 5.84 -21.32 -18.96
C PHE A 281 4.48 -20.64 -19.12
N ILE A 282 4.26 -19.51 -18.45
CA ILE A 282 3.03 -18.72 -18.60
C ILE A 282 2.83 -18.30 -20.06
N ARG A 283 3.87 -17.78 -20.69
CA ARG A 283 3.85 -17.33 -22.09
C ARG A 283 3.59 -18.52 -23.03
N ASP A 284 4.34 -19.60 -22.89
CA ASP A 284 4.24 -20.75 -23.79
C ASP A 284 2.86 -21.40 -23.69
N LEU A 285 2.33 -21.55 -22.47
CA LEU A 285 0.97 -22.05 -22.26
C LEU A 285 -0.08 -21.11 -22.86
N HIS A 286 0.05 -19.80 -22.66
CA HIS A 286 -0.87 -18.84 -23.26
C HIS A 286 -0.86 -18.93 -24.79
N LYS A 287 0.33 -18.93 -25.42
CA LYS A 287 0.49 -19.02 -26.88
C LYS A 287 -0.05 -20.32 -27.43
N TYR A 288 0.18 -21.44 -26.73
CA TYR A 288 -0.40 -22.73 -27.09
C TYR A 288 -1.93 -22.68 -27.09
N ILE A 289 -2.55 -22.16 -26.02
CA ILE A 289 -4.02 -22.03 -25.95
C ILE A 289 -4.54 -21.14 -27.07
N ASP A 290 -3.87 -20.02 -27.37
CA ASP A 290 -4.25 -19.10 -28.44
C ASP A 290 -4.15 -19.72 -29.85
N GLN A 291 -3.09 -20.49 -30.09
CA GLN A 291 -2.91 -21.23 -31.34
C GLN A 291 -4.02 -22.27 -31.54
N VAL A 292 -4.24 -23.15 -30.56
CA VAL A 292 -5.26 -24.20 -30.66
C VAL A 292 -6.66 -23.59 -30.74
N HIS A 293 -6.92 -22.53 -29.97
CA HIS A 293 -8.18 -21.79 -30.05
C HIS A 293 -8.44 -21.30 -31.49
N SER A 294 -7.43 -20.73 -32.14
CA SER A 294 -7.51 -20.21 -33.52
C SER A 294 -7.80 -21.31 -34.56
N GLU A 295 -7.30 -22.52 -34.34
CA GLU A 295 -7.55 -23.68 -35.20
C GLU A 295 -8.97 -24.28 -35.01
N GLU A 296 -9.61 -24.08 -33.85
CA GLU A 296 -10.94 -24.62 -33.51
C GLU A 296 -12.14 -23.70 -33.87
N ILE A 297 -11.94 -22.51 -34.46
CA ILE A 297 -12.96 -21.45 -34.71
C ILE A 297 -14.10 -21.86 -35.69
N HIS A 298 -14.09 -23.07 -36.24
CA HIS A 298 -15.00 -23.48 -37.31
C HIS A 298 -16.47 -23.76 -36.90
N ASN A 299 -16.88 -23.59 -35.63
CA ASN A 299 -18.25 -23.88 -35.17
C ASN A 299 -18.90 -22.71 -34.39
N SER A 300 -20.01 -22.18 -34.91
CA SER A 300 -20.75 -21.01 -34.41
C SER A 300 -21.61 -21.24 -33.16
N SER A 301 -21.46 -22.38 -32.47
CA SER A 301 -22.29 -22.71 -31.30
C SER A 301 -21.69 -22.17 -30.01
N SER A 302 -22.51 -21.55 -29.16
CA SER A 302 -22.12 -21.23 -27.78
C SER A 302 -21.82 -22.50 -26.98
N LEU A 303 -20.84 -22.41 -26.09
CA LEU A 303 -20.39 -23.49 -25.21
C LEU A 303 -20.67 -23.10 -23.76
N ILE A 304 -21.34 -23.98 -23.01
CA ILE A 304 -21.54 -23.81 -21.57
C ILE A 304 -20.53 -24.70 -20.83
N VAL A 305 -19.82 -24.11 -19.89
CA VAL A 305 -18.89 -24.80 -18.99
C VAL A 305 -19.18 -24.41 -17.53
N TYR A 306 -18.74 -25.26 -16.62
CA TYR A 306 -19.05 -25.17 -15.20
C TYR A 306 -17.75 -25.15 -14.39
N HIS A 307 -17.72 -24.31 -13.35
CA HIS A 307 -16.63 -24.26 -12.38
C HIS A 307 -17.21 -24.16 -10.97
N GLY A 308 -16.67 -24.94 -10.04
CA GLY A 308 -17.12 -24.98 -8.65
C GLY A 308 -16.00 -24.46 -7.76
N GLN A 309 -16.30 -23.52 -6.88
CA GLN A 309 -15.31 -22.92 -5.98
C GLN A 309 -15.95 -22.49 -4.66
N GLY A 310 -15.24 -22.62 -3.54
CA GLY A 310 -15.54 -21.94 -2.30
C GLY A 310 -14.86 -20.56 -2.26
N ILE A 311 -15.62 -19.50 -1.95
CA ILE A 311 -15.10 -18.13 -1.82
C ILE A 311 -15.36 -17.55 -0.44
N SER A 312 -14.60 -16.54 -0.03
CA SER A 312 -14.81 -15.87 1.26
C SER A 312 -16.11 -15.07 1.28
N GLN A 313 -16.66 -14.83 2.49
CA GLN A 313 -17.84 -13.97 2.64
C GLN A 313 -17.60 -12.58 2.04
N LYS A 314 -16.40 -12.02 2.23
CA LYS A 314 -16.00 -10.71 1.68
C LYS A 314 -16.06 -10.70 0.16
N ASP A 315 -15.50 -11.71 -0.49
CA ASP A 315 -15.48 -11.80 -1.96
C ASP A 315 -16.88 -12.02 -2.52
N PHE A 316 -17.73 -12.77 -1.81
CA PHE A 316 -19.13 -12.95 -2.19
C PHE A 316 -19.97 -11.68 -2.05
N ASP A 317 -19.78 -10.93 -0.97
CA ASP A 317 -20.45 -9.64 -0.79
C ASP A 317 -20.04 -8.65 -1.88
N GLN A 318 -18.76 -8.69 -2.29
CA GLN A 318 -18.25 -7.91 -3.41
C GLN A 318 -18.88 -8.37 -4.74
N LEU A 319 -18.89 -9.68 -5.01
CA LEU A 319 -19.54 -10.27 -6.19
C LEU A 319 -21.00 -9.81 -6.32
N LYS A 320 -21.76 -9.81 -5.22
CA LYS A 320 -23.15 -9.31 -5.19
C LYS A 320 -23.24 -7.82 -5.50
N LYS A 321 -22.36 -6.98 -4.94
CA LYS A 321 -22.34 -5.53 -5.21
C LYS A 321 -21.99 -5.21 -6.67
N THR A 322 -21.27 -6.11 -7.32
CA THR A 322 -20.83 -6.01 -8.72
C THR A 322 -21.67 -6.84 -9.68
N GLN A 323 -22.88 -7.26 -9.30
CA GLN A 323 -23.84 -7.83 -10.26
C GLN A 323 -24.03 -6.87 -11.45
N ASP A 324 -24.12 -7.41 -12.66
CA ASP A 324 -24.11 -6.68 -13.95
C ASP A 324 -22.79 -5.95 -14.27
N GLY A 325 -21.72 -6.23 -13.50
CA GLY A 325 -20.35 -5.79 -13.75
C GLY A 325 -19.48 -6.86 -14.41
N LEU A 326 -18.17 -6.72 -14.26
CA LEU A 326 -17.18 -7.70 -14.71
C LEU A 326 -16.53 -8.46 -13.54
N LEU A 327 -16.17 -9.70 -13.82
CA LEU A 327 -15.33 -10.56 -13.00
C LEU A 327 -14.12 -11.00 -13.83
N SER A 328 -12.91 -10.93 -13.27
CA SER A 328 -11.72 -11.50 -13.91
C SER A 328 -11.13 -12.59 -13.05
N PHE A 329 -10.81 -13.73 -13.65
CA PHE A 329 -10.00 -14.78 -13.05
C PHE A 329 -8.53 -14.56 -13.40
N HIS A 330 -7.67 -14.47 -12.39
CA HIS A 330 -6.25 -14.16 -12.56
C HIS A 330 -5.38 -15.36 -12.92
N ASN A 331 -5.93 -16.56 -12.97
CA ASN A 331 -5.20 -17.80 -13.25
C ASN A 331 -5.70 -18.45 -14.55
N PHE A 332 -4.95 -19.41 -15.07
CA PHE A 332 -5.49 -20.35 -16.05
C PHE A 332 -6.57 -21.20 -15.39
N LEU A 333 -7.76 -21.21 -15.97
CA LEU A 333 -8.96 -21.72 -15.31
C LEU A 333 -9.45 -23.01 -15.98
N PHE A 334 -9.36 -24.11 -15.24
CA PHE A 334 -9.98 -25.39 -15.63
C PHE A 334 -11.48 -25.35 -15.35
N THR A 335 -12.26 -25.71 -16.37
CA THR A 335 -13.73 -25.76 -16.33
C THR A 335 -14.21 -27.08 -16.92
N SER A 336 -15.38 -27.55 -16.50
CA SER A 336 -15.93 -28.81 -16.99
C SER A 336 -17.14 -28.59 -17.89
N LYS A 337 -17.33 -29.43 -18.91
CA LYS A 337 -18.59 -29.50 -19.66
C LYS A 337 -19.70 -30.19 -18.86
N ASN A 338 -19.35 -30.94 -17.82
CA ASN A 338 -20.30 -31.60 -16.94
C ASN A 338 -20.58 -30.73 -15.69
N ARG A 339 -21.86 -30.50 -15.41
CA ARG A 339 -22.31 -29.71 -14.26
C ARG A 339 -22.11 -30.41 -12.91
N ASP A 340 -22.22 -31.74 -12.87
CA ASP A 340 -22.38 -32.48 -11.61
C ASP A 340 -21.11 -32.44 -10.74
N SER A 341 -19.94 -32.60 -11.35
CA SER A 341 -18.66 -32.60 -10.64
C SER A 341 -18.36 -31.23 -9.98
N PRO A 342 -18.40 -30.10 -10.72
CA PRO A 342 -18.26 -28.76 -10.13
C PRO A 342 -19.31 -28.43 -9.07
N LEU A 343 -20.57 -28.85 -9.26
CA LEU A 343 -21.61 -28.63 -8.26
C LEU A 343 -21.37 -29.43 -6.98
N ASN A 344 -20.95 -30.69 -7.10
CA ASN A 344 -20.60 -31.50 -5.93
C ASN A 344 -19.41 -30.91 -5.19
N PHE A 345 -18.42 -30.40 -5.91
CA PHE A 345 -17.31 -29.65 -5.31
C PHE A 345 -17.82 -28.42 -4.54
N ALA A 346 -18.63 -27.56 -5.16
CA ALA A 346 -19.20 -26.38 -4.50
C ALA A 346 -20.10 -26.72 -3.28
N ARG A 347 -20.70 -27.91 -3.24
CA ARG A 347 -21.43 -28.40 -2.07
C ARG A 347 -20.49 -28.83 -0.96
N GLN A 348 -19.43 -29.56 -1.30
CA GLN A 348 -18.44 -30.06 -0.33
C GLN A 348 -17.71 -28.91 0.36
N THR A 349 -17.46 -27.79 -0.32
CA THR A 349 -16.81 -26.62 0.29
C THR A 349 -17.61 -25.99 1.42
N ILE A 350 -18.93 -26.16 1.45
CA ILE A 350 -19.80 -25.62 2.52
C ILE A 350 -19.79 -26.53 3.75
N ILE A 351 -19.54 -27.83 3.53
CA ILE A 351 -19.44 -28.78 4.63
C ILE A 351 -18.16 -28.39 5.37
N ASN A 352 -18.32 -27.91 6.61
CA ASN A 352 -17.20 -27.78 7.52
C ASN A 352 -16.18 -26.69 7.07
N SER A 353 -16.66 -25.52 6.60
CA SER A 353 -15.82 -24.35 6.30
C SER A 353 -16.56 -23.00 6.44
N ASP A 354 -15.80 -21.90 6.54
CA ASP A 354 -16.32 -20.53 6.53
C ASP A 354 -16.59 -19.98 5.12
N LEU A 355 -16.43 -20.81 4.08
CA LEU A 355 -16.57 -20.42 2.69
C LEU A 355 -18.04 -20.48 2.23
N ILE A 356 -18.31 -19.78 1.13
CA ILE A 356 -19.57 -19.85 0.39
C ILE A 356 -19.30 -20.65 -0.87
N GLY A 357 -20.07 -21.71 -1.08
CA GLY A 357 -19.97 -22.56 -2.26
C GLY A 357 -20.64 -21.89 -3.46
N ILE A 358 -19.87 -21.69 -4.52
CA ILE A 358 -20.33 -21.10 -5.78
C ILE A 358 -20.19 -22.11 -6.91
N LEU A 359 -21.30 -22.31 -7.63
CA LEU A 359 -21.29 -22.90 -8.97
C LEU A 359 -21.33 -21.77 -9.99
N PHE A 360 -20.23 -21.55 -10.69
CA PHE A 360 -20.21 -20.68 -11.85
C PHE A 360 -20.70 -21.44 -13.08
N VAL A 361 -21.68 -20.86 -13.76
CA VAL A 361 -22.21 -21.34 -15.05
C VAL A 361 -21.74 -20.35 -16.11
N MET A 362 -20.74 -20.76 -16.89
CA MET A 362 -20.02 -19.89 -17.81
C MET A 362 -20.45 -20.14 -19.25
N THR A 363 -20.90 -19.09 -19.91
CA THR A 363 -21.26 -19.10 -21.33
C THR A 363 -20.11 -18.52 -22.16
N ILE A 364 -19.62 -19.31 -23.12
CA ILE A 364 -18.52 -18.98 -24.01
C ILE A 364 -19.05 -18.92 -25.44
N ASP A 365 -19.06 -17.74 -26.05
CA ASP A 365 -19.37 -17.58 -27.48
C ASP A 365 -18.11 -17.79 -28.33
N ARG A 366 -17.97 -18.98 -28.91
CA ARG A 366 -16.77 -19.39 -29.67
C ARG A 366 -16.40 -18.45 -30.82
N SER A 367 -17.35 -17.67 -31.33
CA SER A 367 -17.13 -16.80 -32.49
C SER A 367 -16.63 -15.39 -32.12
N LEU A 368 -16.84 -14.96 -30.87
CA LEU A 368 -16.66 -13.57 -30.46
C LEU A 368 -15.72 -13.38 -29.25
N THR A 369 -15.17 -14.46 -28.67
CA THR A 369 -14.39 -14.39 -27.43
C THR A 369 -13.06 -13.67 -27.58
N SER A 370 -12.76 -12.76 -26.65
CA SER A 370 -11.47 -12.07 -26.57
C SER A 370 -10.39 -12.88 -25.85
N THR A 371 -10.79 -13.86 -25.04
CA THR A 371 -9.87 -14.72 -24.28
C THR A 371 -9.76 -16.08 -24.93
N PRO A 372 -8.54 -16.57 -25.24
CA PRO A 372 -8.37 -17.88 -25.85
C PRO A 372 -8.64 -19.00 -24.84
N PHE A 373 -9.16 -20.11 -25.33
CA PHE A 373 -9.45 -21.32 -24.56
C PHE A 373 -9.20 -22.58 -25.40
N VAL A 374 -8.93 -23.71 -24.74
CA VAL A 374 -8.70 -25.00 -25.40
C VAL A 374 -9.57 -26.10 -24.82
N ASN A 375 -10.11 -26.96 -25.70
CA ASN A 375 -10.81 -28.18 -25.31
C ASN A 375 -9.78 -29.30 -25.06
N ILE A 376 -9.73 -29.84 -23.85
CA ILE A 376 -8.82 -30.95 -23.53
C ILE A 376 -9.50 -32.26 -23.95
N ARG A 377 -8.84 -33.02 -24.83
CA ARG A 377 -9.40 -34.25 -25.45
C ARG A 377 -8.92 -35.55 -24.81
N ASP A 378 -8.09 -35.50 -23.77
CA ASP A 378 -7.51 -36.69 -23.14
C ASP A 378 -8.54 -37.55 -22.37
N ASP A 379 -8.39 -38.87 -22.46
CA ASP A 379 -9.24 -39.87 -21.80
C ASP A 379 -9.26 -39.76 -20.26
N LEU A 380 -8.25 -39.10 -19.67
CA LEU A 380 -8.10 -38.90 -18.22
C LEU A 380 -8.87 -37.68 -17.68
N THR A 381 -9.09 -36.64 -18.48
CA THR A 381 -9.62 -35.34 -18.00
C THR A 381 -11.08 -35.09 -18.37
N LYS A 382 -11.78 -36.07 -18.98
CA LYS A 382 -13.25 -36.06 -19.20
C LYS A 382 -13.82 -34.74 -19.74
N GLY A 383 -13.20 -34.17 -20.78
CA GLY A 383 -13.77 -33.05 -21.53
C GLY A 383 -13.75 -31.69 -20.82
N GLU A 384 -12.70 -31.44 -20.03
CA GLU A 384 -12.41 -30.13 -19.46
C GLU A 384 -12.03 -29.09 -20.54
N VAL A 385 -12.24 -27.81 -20.21
CA VAL A 385 -11.91 -26.65 -21.02
C VAL A 385 -10.99 -25.75 -20.18
N LEU A 386 -9.82 -25.44 -20.73
CA LEU A 386 -8.84 -24.58 -20.10
C LEU A 386 -8.91 -23.19 -20.70
N LEU A 387 -9.25 -22.22 -19.85
CA LEU A 387 -9.27 -20.80 -20.18
C LEU A 387 -7.92 -20.17 -19.82
N SER A 388 -7.51 -19.20 -20.63
CA SER A 388 -6.23 -18.52 -20.44
C SER A 388 -6.22 -17.55 -19.25
N ILE A 389 -5.04 -17.12 -18.83
CA ILE A 389 -4.86 -16.16 -17.73
C ILE A 389 -5.60 -14.84 -18.01
N HIS A 390 -6.14 -14.23 -16.94
CA HIS A 390 -6.93 -13.01 -17.01
C HIS A 390 -8.17 -13.16 -17.90
N SER A 391 -8.98 -14.18 -17.61
CA SER A 391 -10.26 -14.42 -18.28
C SER A 391 -11.35 -13.53 -17.68
N ILE A 392 -11.94 -12.66 -18.51
CA ILE A 392 -12.91 -11.65 -18.08
C ILE A 392 -14.33 -12.06 -18.45
N PHE A 393 -15.24 -12.03 -17.48
CA PHE A 393 -16.64 -12.40 -17.62
C PHE A 393 -17.57 -11.28 -17.19
N HIS A 394 -18.71 -11.13 -17.85
CA HIS A 394 -19.86 -10.39 -17.34
C HIS A 394 -20.57 -11.20 -16.26
N ILE A 395 -20.85 -10.57 -15.13
CA ILE A 395 -21.60 -11.16 -14.03
C ILE A 395 -23.09 -11.02 -14.33
N GLY A 396 -23.75 -12.14 -14.60
CA GLY A 396 -25.19 -12.23 -14.79
C GLY A 396 -25.95 -12.46 -13.50
N GLN A 397 -26.95 -13.34 -13.54
CA GLN A 397 -27.79 -13.61 -12.38
C GLN A 397 -27.04 -14.38 -11.28
N ILE A 398 -27.28 -13.98 -10.04
CA ILE A 398 -26.79 -14.67 -8.83
C ILE A 398 -28.00 -15.25 -8.10
N GLN A 399 -28.08 -16.57 -8.02
CA GLN A 399 -29.23 -17.29 -7.46
C GLN A 399 -28.79 -18.29 -6.39
N GLN A 400 -29.61 -18.47 -5.35
CA GLN A 400 -29.33 -19.47 -4.33
C GLN A 400 -29.75 -20.86 -4.82
N ILE A 401 -28.92 -21.89 -4.58
CA ILE A 401 -29.24 -23.27 -4.97
C ILE A 401 -29.87 -24.00 -3.76
N GLY A 402 -31.16 -24.29 -3.87
CA GLY A 402 -31.92 -25.04 -2.86
C GLY A 402 -32.50 -24.16 -1.74
N THR A 403 -33.43 -24.72 -0.96
CA THR A 403 -34.21 -23.99 0.06
C THR A 403 -33.70 -24.15 1.48
N THR A 404 -32.85 -25.15 1.75
CA THR A 404 -32.44 -25.53 3.12
C THR A 404 -31.05 -25.03 3.52
N ASN A 405 -30.19 -24.61 2.57
CA ASN A 405 -28.82 -24.18 2.85
C ASN A 405 -28.57 -22.79 2.21
N ASN A 406 -28.23 -21.80 3.04
CA ASN A 406 -28.04 -20.39 2.63
C ASN A 406 -26.64 -20.08 2.07
N ARG A 407 -25.73 -21.05 2.01
CA ARG A 407 -24.34 -20.84 1.58
C ARG A 407 -23.97 -21.45 0.22
N LEU A 408 -24.93 -21.98 -0.54
CA LEU A 408 -24.72 -22.51 -1.89
C LEU A 408 -25.40 -21.63 -2.94
N TRP A 409 -24.63 -21.15 -3.91
CA TRP A 409 -25.12 -20.21 -4.93
C TRP A 409 -24.69 -20.60 -6.34
N GLN A 410 -25.51 -20.24 -7.31
CA GLN A 410 -25.23 -20.28 -8.74
C GLN A 410 -24.97 -18.86 -9.23
N VAL A 411 -23.93 -18.69 -10.04
CA VAL A 411 -23.57 -17.41 -10.64
C VAL A 411 -23.43 -17.61 -12.13
N GLU A 412 -24.26 -16.93 -12.90
CA GLU A 412 -24.16 -16.93 -14.36
C GLU A 412 -23.06 -15.98 -14.80
N LEU A 413 -22.18 -16.46 -15.67
CA LEU A 413 -21.08 -15.69 -16.24
C LEU A 413 -21.14 -15.77 -17.76
N THR A 414 -20.90 -14.67 -18.45
CA THR A 414 -20.74 -14.64 -19.91
C THR A 414 -19.36 -14.14 -20.26
N LEU A 415 -18.55 -14.92 -21.00
CA LEU A 415 -17.19 -14.53 -21.34
C LEU A 415 -17.21 -13.25 -22.19
N ALA A 416 -16.40 -12.26 -21.81
CA ALA A 416 -16.34 -10.98 -22.51
C ALA A 416 -15.89 -11.18 -23.96
N ASN A 417 -16.49 -10.42 -24.86
CA ASN A 417 -16.25 -10.54 -26.29
C ASN A 417 -15.28 -9.45 -26.80
N LYS A 418 -14.75 -9.63 -28.01
CA LYS A 418 -13.84 -8.67 -28.66
C LYS A 418 -14.48 -7.30 -28.94
N ASN A 419 -15.81 -7.26 -29.05
CA ASN A 419 -16.57 -6.06 -29.40
C ASN A 419 -17.13 -5.33 -28.16
N ASP A 420 -16.70 -5.72 -26.96
CA ASP A 420 -17.21 -5.15 -25.73
C ASP A 420 -16.70 -3.71 -25.59
N LEU A 421 -17.58 -2.76 -25.90
CA LEU A 421 -17.27 -1.33 -25.86
C LEU A 421 -16.81 -0.89 -24.46
N LYS A 422 -17.39 -1.46 -23.41
CA LYS A 422 -17.03 -1.13 -22.03
C LYS A 422 -15.62 -1.60 -21.70
N LEU A 423 -15.30 -2.83 -22.07
CA LEU A 423 -13.96 -3.38 -21.88
C LEU A 423 -12.92 -2.67 -22.77
N ASN A 424 -13.27 -2.28 -23.99
CA ASN A 424 -12.37 -1.56 -24.90
C ASN A 424 -12.04 -0.14 -24.39
N VAL A 425 -13.03 0.57 -23.84
CA VAL A 425 -12.78 1.87 -23.17
C VAL A 425 -11.89 1.67 -21.94
N LEU A 426 -12.15 0.64 -21.14
CA LEU A 426 -11.34 0.32 -19.97
C LEU A 426 -9.89 0.01 -20.34
N ASN A 427 -9.69 -0.86 -21.32
CA ASN A 427 -8.36 -1.20 -21.84
C ASN A 427 -7.65 0.03 -22.39
N LYS A 428 -8.35 0.88 -23.15
CA LYS A 428 -7.78 2.12 -23.66
C LYS A 428 -7.35 3.06 -22.54
N ARG A 429 -8.15 3.22 -21.48
CA ARG A 429 -7.76 4.03 -20.31
C ARG A 429 -6.57 3.44 -19.56
N ILE A 430 -6.57 2.12 -19.32
CA ILE A 430 -5.43 1.42 -18.72
C ILE A 430 -4.17 1.64 -19.57
N LEU A 431 -4.28 1.53 -20.89
CA LEU A 431 -3.18 1.77 -21.82
C LEU A 431 -2.73 3.25 -21.77
N ASP A 432 -3.63 4.21 -21.87
CA ASP A 432 -3.29 5.64 -21.83
C ASP A 432 -2.58 6.05 -20.52
N GLU A 433 -2.90 5.40 -19.39
CA GLU A 433 -2.28 5.68 -18.08
C GLU A 433 -1.01 4.85 -17.78
N THR A 434 -0.83 3.72 -18.46
CA THR A 434 0.27 2.77 -18.21
C THR A 434 1.28 2.63 -19.35
N ILE A 435 1.01 3.21 -20.52
CA ILE A 435 1.98 3.30 -21.61
C ILE A 435 2.97 4.42 -21.27
N SER A 436 4.16 4.03 -20.81
CA SER A 436 5.36 4.70 -21.29
C SER A 436 5.66 4.18 -22.70
N CYS A 437 6.44 4.92 -23.49
CA CYS A 437 6.90 4.49 -24.83
C CYS A 437 7.76 3.20 -24.83
N ARG A 438 7.72 2.39 -23.77
CA ARG A 438 8.62 1.30 -23.43
C ARG A 438 7.87 -0.04 -23.38
N LYS A 439 8.61 -1.13 -23.62
CA LYS A 439 8.09 -2.50 -23.75
C LYS A 439 8.77 -3.44 -22.76
N GLY A 440 8.16 -4.61 -22.52
CA GLY A 440 8.75 -5.69 -21.72
C GLY A 440 9.14 -5.28 -20.29
N TRP A 441 10.37 -5.63 -19.89
CA TRP A 441 10.91 -5.41 -18.53
C TRP A 441 10.86 -3.95 -18.06
N CYS A 442 11.05 -2.99 -18.96
CA CYS A 442 11.01 -1.56 -18.64
C CYS A 442 9.62 -1.11 -18.20
N ARG A 443 8.57 -1.64 -18.84
CA ARG A 443 7.17 -1.33 -18.50
C ARG A 443 6.79 -2.00 -17.17
N LEU A 444 7.32 -3.19 -16.89
CA LEU A 444 7.08 -3.90 -15.63
C LEU A 444 7.66 -3.16 -14.42
N SER A 445 8.91 -2.68 -14.52
CA SER A 445 9.56 -1.97 -13.41
C SER A 445 8.83 -0.68 -13.05
N GLU A 446 8.45 0.11 -14.05
CA GLU A 446 7.75 1.39 -13.87
C GLU A 446 6.39 1.19 -13.19
N LEU A 447 5.66 0.13 -13.57
CA LEU A 447 4.40 -0.20 -12.96
C LEU A 447 4.54 -0.59 -11.49
N LEU A 448 5.57 -1.36 -11.14
CA LEU A 448 5.85 -1.74 -9.75
C LEU A 448 6.22 -0.53 -8.88
N ILE A 449 6.95 0.45 -9.43
CA ILE A 449 7.26 1.72 -8.75
C ILE A 449 5.98 2.53 -8.50
N LYS A 450 5.10 2.65 -9.50
CA LYS A 450 3.79 3.33 -9.32
C LYS A 450 2.94 2.69 -8.22
N GLN A 451 3.13 1.40 -7.95
CA GLN A 451 2.44 0.67 -6.88
C GLN A 451 3.14 0.74 -5.51
N ASN A 452 4.20 1.53 -5.36
CA ASN A 452 5.06 1.56 -4.18
C ASN A 452 5.67 0.19 -3.83
N GLN A 453 5.79 -0.72 -4.80
CA GLN A 453 6.41 -2.03 -4.63
C GLN A 453 7.91 -1.96 -4.94
N PHE A 454 8.63 -1.07 -4.24
CA PHE A 454 10.02 -0.70 -4.54
C PHE A 454 10.99 -1.90 -4.55
N ASN A 455 10.87 -2.81 -3.58
CA ASN A 455 11.73 -4.01 -3.52
C ASN A 455 11.52 -4.93 -4.72
N LYS A 456 10.26 -5.09 -5.17
CA LYS A 456 9.92 -5.92 -6.34
C LYS A 456 10.37 -5.25 -7.63
N ALA A 457 10.19 -3.93 -7.74
CA ALA A 457 10.67 -3.15 -8.87
C ALA A 457 12.20 -3.25 -9.00
N GLN A 458 12.92 -3.20 -7.87
CA GLN A 458 14.37 -3.35 -7.84
C GLN A 458 14.81 -4.71 -8.39
N GLN A 459 14.19 -5.79 -7.91
CA GLN A 459 14.48 -7.14 -8.41
C GLN A 459 14.24 -7.26 -9.93
N VAL A 460 13.16 -6.66 -10.42
CA VAL A 460 12.88 -6.60 -11.87
C VAL A 460 14.00 -5.88 -12.63
N CYS A 461 14.44 -4.72 -12.13
CA CYS A 461 15.55 -3.98 -12.73
C CYS A 461 16.85 -4.79 -12.70
N ASP A 462 17.18 -5.43 -11.58
CA ASP A 462 18.40 -6.23 -11.42
C ASP A 462 18.41 -7.42 -12.40
N ILE A 463 17.31 -8.18 -12.47
CA ILE A 463 17.17 -9.30 -13.42
C ILE A 463 17.28 -8.80 -14.86
N ALA A 464 16.56 -7.73 -15.20
CA ALA A 464 16.60 -7.18 -16.54
C ALA A 464 17.99 -6.67 -16.93
N MET A 465 18.73 -6.06 -15.99
CA MET A 465 20.11 -5.62 -16.20
C MET A 465 21.07 -6.77 -16.46
N THR A 466 20.93 -7.90 -15.76
CA THR A 466 21.76 -9.11 -16.04
C THR A 466 21.50 -9.70 -17.43
N ARG A 467 20.31 -9.46 -17.99
CA ARG A 467 19.85 -9.97 -19.29
C ARG A 467 20.06 -8.99 -20.43
N THR A 468 20.43 -7.76 -20.13
CA THR A 468 20.64 -6.72 -21.14
C THR A 468 22.06 -6.86 -21.69
N ASP A 469 22.18 -7.26 -22.96
CA ASP A 469 23.47 -7.32 -23.66
C ASP A 469 24.24 -6.01 -23.50
N ASP A 470 25.58 -6.08 -23.49
CA ASP A 470 26.44 -4.90 -23.32
C ASP A 470 26.21 -3.83 -24.39
N GLU A 471 25.67 -4.20 -25.56
CA GLU A 471 25.34 -3.31 -26.67
C GLU A 471 24.03 -2.53 -26.48
N ASN A 472 23.14 -2.93 -25.56
CA ASN A 472 21.86 -2.25 -25.31
C ASN A 472 21.97 -1.21 -24.18
N GLU A 473 22.92 -0.29 -24.33
CA GLU A 473 23.25 0.75 -23.34
C GLU A 473 22.04 1.66 -23.01
N LYS A 474 21.09 1.86 -23.94
CA LYS A 474 19.86 2.63 -23.68
C LYS A 474 18.95 1.97 -22.63
N ALA A 475 18.78 0.66 -22.69
CA ALA A 475 18.00 -0.07 -21.69
C ALA A 475 18.70 -0.02 -20.31
N LYS A 476 20.03 -0.13 -20.29
CA LYS A 476 20.83 0.00 -19.05
C LYS A 476 20.67 1.37 -18.40
N ALA A 477 20.74 2.45 -19.18
CA ALA A 477 20.53 3.81 -18.66
C ALA A 477 19.14 3.97 -18.02
N PHE A 478 18.11 3.39 -18.64
CA PHE A 478 16.77 3.40 -18.06
C PHE A 478 16.68 2.63 -16.74
N PHE A 479 17.25 1.42 -16.66
CA PHE A 479 17.22 0.67 -15.40
C PHE A 479 17.97 1.40 -14.29
N TYR A 480 19.08 2.07 -14.59
CA TYR A 480 19.74 2.95 -13.62
C TYR A 480 18.84 4.11 -13.17
N TYR A 481 18.10 4.74 -14.09
CA TYR A 481 17.12 5.77 -13.71
C TYR A 481 16.01 5.20 -12.79
N GLN A 482 15.48 4.02 -13.10
CA GLN A 482 14.44 3.36 -12.28
C GLN A 482 14.98 2.97 -10.89
N LEU A 483 16.20 2.44 -10.80
CA LEU A 483 16.87 2.17 -9.53
C LEU A 483 17.09 3.46 -8.72
N GLY A 484 17.41 4.57 -9.39
CA GLY A 484 17.46 5.89 -8.77
C GLY A 484 16.12 6.32 -8.17
N LEU A 485 15.01 6.12 -8.88
CA LEU A 485 13.65 6.40 -8.38
C LEU A 485 13.30 5.54 -7.18
N ILE A 486 13.55 4.22 -7.27
CA ILE A 486 13.31 3.25 -6.19
C ILE A 486 14.05 3.69 -4.92
N LYS A 487 15.35 3.98 -5.04
CA LYS A 487 16.18 4.39 -3.91
C LYS A 487 15.78 5.75 -3.35
N PHE A 488 15.31 6.67 -4.20
CA PHE A 488 14.76 7.94 -3.75
C PHE A 488 13.51 7.74 -2.87
N HIS A 489 12.61 6.84 -3.25
CA HIS A 489 11.42 6.52 -2.47
C HIS A 489 11.73 5.73 -1.19
N GLN A 490 12.82 4.97 -1.16
CA GLN A 490 13.36 4.32 0.04
C GLN A 490 14.15 5.29 0.96
N GLU A 491 14.23 6.59 0.60
CA GLU A 491 14.99 7.63 1.32
C GLU A 491 16.52 7.40 1.33
N GLU A 492 17.02 6.49 0.49
CA GLU A 492 18.43 6.19 0.29
C GLU A 492 19.05 7.16 -0.72
N TYR A 493 19.05 8.45 -0.39
CA TYR A 493 19.35 9.53 -1.35
C TYR A 493 20.75 9.48 -1.97
N LYS A 494 21.75 8.94 -1.24
CA LYS A 494 23.12 8.79 -1.77
C LYS A 494 23.18 7.74 -2.88
N GLU A 495 22.54 6.59 -2.66
CA GLU A 495 22.45 5.52 -3.67
C GLU A 495 21.61 5.98 -4.86
N ALA A 496 20.48 6.65 -4.60
CA ALA A 496 19.65 7.23 -5.64
C ALA A 496 20.45 8.18 -6.56
N SER A 497 21.25 9.08 -5.97
CA SER A 497 22.11 9.97 -6.74
C SER A 497 23.19 9.22 -7.54
N SER A 498 23.78 8.16 -6.99
CA SER A 498 24.73 7.30 -7.69
C SER A 498 24.09 6.69 -8.95
N PHE A 499 22.89 6.13 -8.82
CA PHE A 499 22.17 5.52 -9.93
C PHE A 499 21.75 6.54 -11.01
N TYR A 500 21.24 7.72 -10.63
CA TYR A 500 20.96 8.78 -11.60
C TYR A 500 22.22 9.23 -12.35
N ASN A 501 23.36 9.35 -11.67
CA ASN A 501 24.63 9.69 -12.31
C ASN A 501 25.11 8.58 -13.26
N SER A 502 24.93 7.30 -12.91
CA SER A 502 25.24 6.18 -13.79
C SER A 502 24.38 6.20 -15.06
N SER A 503 23.09 6.53 -14.95
CA SER A 503 22.23 6.75 -16.12
C SER A 503 22.71 7.92 -16.98
N LEU A 504 22.98 9.07 -16.36
CA LEU A 504 23.47 10.28 -17.05
C LEU A 504 24.77 10.02 -17.83
N ARG A 505 25.74 9.30 -17.25
CA ARG A 505 27.00 8.94 -17.92
C ARG A 505 26.79 8.17 -19.23
N ILE A 506 25.80 7.28 -19.26
CA ILE A 506 25.46 6.52 -20.47
C ILE A 506 24.80 7.44 -21.51
N HIS A 507 23.90 8.33 -21.06
CA HIS A 507 23.29 9.31 -21.96
C HIS A 507 24.33 10.28 -22.55
N GLU A 508 25.33 10.70 -21.79
CA GLU A 508 26.43 11.57 -22.26
C GLU A 508 27.37 10.87 -23.24
N LYS A 509 27.59 9.56 -23.10
CA LYS A 509 28.48 8.77 -23.96
C LYS A 509 27.87 8.47 -25.33
N ASN A 510 26.56 8.20 -25.39
CA ASN A 510 25.93 7.55 -26.56
C ASN A 510 24.90 8.40 -27.30
N LEU A 511 24.47 9.51 -26.70
CA LEU A 511 23.42 10.38 -27.23
C LEU A 511 23.87 11.82 -26.97
N ASN A 512 23.43 12.77 -27.81
CA ASN A 512 23.59 14.17 -27.46
C ASN A 512 22.98 14.38 -26.05
N SER A 513 23.67 15.12 -25.17
CA SER A 513 23.29 15.39 -23.78
C SER A 513 21.88 15.97 -23.58
N SER A 514 21.18 16.26 -24.68
CA SER A 514 19.77 16.62 -24.80
C SER A 514 18.87 15.40 -25.03
N SER A 515 18.76 14.48 -24.07
CA SER A 515 17.74 13.42 -24.09
C SER A 515 16.67 13.65 -23.01
N ILE A 516 15.43 13.23 -23.26
CA ILE A 516 14.31 13.33 -22.30
C ILE A 516 14.65 12.56 -21.01
N ASP A 517 15.29 11.39 -21.16
CA ASP A 517 15.73 10.57 -20.04
C ASP A 517 16.79 11.26 -19.16
N ALA A 518 17.70 12.02 -19.76
CA ALA A 518 18.67 12.83 -19.01
C ALA A 518 17.97 13.94 -18.21
N ALA A 519 16.96 14.61 -18.79
CA ALA A 519 16.15 15.60 -18.07
C ALA A 519 15.44 14.98 -16.86
N ALA A 520 14.89 13.77 -17.00
CA ALA A 520 14.26 13.04 -15.90
C ALA A 520 15.27 12.70 -14.77
N CYS A 521 16.51 12.34 -15.11
CA CYS A 521 17.58 12.13 -14.13
C CYS A 521 17.93 13.42 -13.38
N TYR A 522 18.07 14.54 -14.08
CA TYR A 522 18.31 15.85 -13.45
C TYR A 522 17.15 16.26 -12.52
N MET A 523 15.90 15.99 -12.89
CA MET A 523 14.75 16.19 -11.99
C MET A 523 14.84 15.30 -10.74
N GLY A 524 15.26 14.04 -10.90
CA GLY A 524 15.48 13.12 -9.78
C GLY A 524 16.55 13.65 -8.80
N ILE A 525 17.69 14.10 -9.32
CA ILE A 525 18.76 14.71 -8.53
C ILE A 525 18.32 16.03 -7.88
N GLY A 526 17.54 16.85 -8.59
CA GLY A 526 16.95 18.07 -8.04
C GLY A 526 16.03 17.77 -6.85
N SER A 527 15.20 16.73 -6.96
CA SER A 527 14.28 16.29 -5.90
C SER A 527 15.03 15.74 -4.68
N ILE A 528 16.16 15.05 -4.87
CA ILE A 528 17.05 14.65 -3.77
C ILE A 528 17.55 15.88 -3.00
N HIS A 529 18.05 16.89 -3.71
CA HIS A 529 18.58 18.10 -3.07
C HIS A 529 17.49 18.92 -2.38
N GLU A 530 16.26 18.89 -2.89
CA GLU A 530 15.10 19.46 -2.20
C GLU A 530 14.83 18.76 -0.87
N LYS A 531 14.84 17.42 -0.84
CA LYS A 531 14.65 16.65 0.40
C LYS A 531 15.77 16.85 1.41
N MET A 532 16.98 17.15 0.94
CA MET A 532 18.12 17.54 1.78
C MET A 532 18.10 19.03 2.18
N GLU A 533 17.07 19.79 1.80
CA GLU A 533 16.94 21.23 2.03
C GLU A 533 18.04 22.11 1.39
N ILE A 534 18.78 21.56 0.41
CA ILE A 534 19.80 22.28 -0.36
C ILE A 534 19.14 22.91 -1.59
N TYR A 535 18.27 23.89 -1.35
CA TYR A 535 17.35 24.45 -2.36
C TYR A 535 18.05 25.08 -3.58
N TRP A 536 19.22 25.68 -3.41
CA TRP A 536 19.94 26.30 -4.54
C TRP A 536 20.47 25.25 -5.54
N LYS A 537 20.93 24.08 -5.06
CA LYS A 537 21.33 22.97 -5.94
C LYS A 537 20.11 22.37 -6.62
N ALA A 538 19.02 22.16 -5.86
CA ALA A 538 17.75 21.69 -6.42
C ALA A 538 17.27 22.58 -7.58
N LEU A 539 17.30 23.91 -7.37
CA LEU A 539 16.94 24.89 -8.40
C LEU A 539 17.80 24.72 -9.66
N SER A 540 19.12 24.63 -9.50
CA SER A 540 20.04 24.50 -10.65
C SER A 540 19.76 23.25 -11.49
N PHE A 541 19.49 22.11 -10.85
CA PHE A 541 19.15 20.87 -11.56
C PHE A 541 17.79 20.93 -12.24
N PHE A 542 16.77 21.54 -11.61
CA PHE A 542 15.48 21.73 -12.25
C PHE A 542 15.54 22.71 -13.43
N GLU A 543 16.38 23.75 -13.37
CA GLU A 543 16.62 24.67 -14.49
C GLU A 543 17.32 23.97 -15.66
N ILE A 544 18.31 23.09 -15.39
CA ILE A 544 18.95 22.25 -16.41
C ILE A 544 17.91 21.33 -17.07
N ALA A 545 17.12 20.60 -16.27
CA ALA A 545 16.07 19.73 -16.79
C ALA A 545 15.05 20.50 -17.64
N PHE A 546 14.61 21.66 -17.16
CA PHE A 546 13.70 22.53 -17.89
C PHE A 546 14.28 22.96 -19.25
N GLY A 547 15.55 23.39 -19.28
CA GLY A 547 16.22 23.81 -20.51
C GLY A 547 16.42 22.69 -21.53
N ILE A 548 16.50 21.43 -21.09
CA ILE A 548 16.50 20.25 -21.98
C ILE A 548 15.09 20.00 -22.50
N CYS A 549 14.09 19.93 -21.61
CA CYS A 549 12.70 19.65 -21.97
C CYS A 549 12.13 20.71 -22.94
N GLU A 550 12.36 22.00 -22.70
CA GLU A 550 11.84 23.11 -23.52
C GLU A 550 12.37 23.07 -24.96
N LYS A 551 13.54 22.47 -25.21
CA LYS A 551 14.13 22.33 -26.55
C LYS A 551 13.57 21.15 -27.34
N ILE A 552 13.15 20.08 -26.65
CA ILE A 552 12.80 18.80 -27.28
C ILE A 552 11.29 18.61 -27.35
N LEU A 553 10.58 19.05 -26.32
CA LEU A 553 9.17 18.77 -26.11
C LEU A 553 8.31 20.01 -26.39
N PRO A 554 7.05 19.82 -26.84
CA PRO A 554 6.09 20.91 -26.87
C PRO A 554 5.93 21.55 -25.49
N THR A 555 5.65 22.86 -25.45
CA THR A 555 5.46 23.60 -24.18
C THR A 555 4.29 23.07 -23.35
N THR A 556 3.38 22.33 -23.98
CA THR A 556 2.22 21.68 -23.38
C THR A 556 2.52 20.33 -22.75
N ASP A 557 3.74 19.82 -22.90
CA ASP A 557 4.13 18.50 -22.38
C ASP A 557 4.16 18.46 -20.84
N SER A 558 3.73 17.33 -20.28
CA SER A 558 3.71 17.09 -18.83
C SER A 558 5.09 17.26 -18.17
N LEU A 559 6.17 16.85 -18.82
CA LEU A 559 7.52 16.98 -18.28
C LEU A 559 7.97 18.45 -18.22
N VAL A 560 7.60 19.25 -19.21
CA VAL A 560 7.89 20.69 -19.23
C VAL A 560 7.14 21.38 -18.08
N THR A 561 5.85 21.10 -17.93
CA THR A 561 5.04 21.70 -16.85
C THR A 561 5.50 21.24 -15.47
N ASN A 562 5.90 19.97 -15.30
CA ASN A 562 6.49 19.46 -14.07
C ASN A 562 7.81 20.15 -13.70
N CYS A 563 8.69 20.40 -14.67
CA CYS A 563 9.92 21.16 -14.43
C CYS A 563 9.60 22.57 -13.92
N ILE A 564 8.67 23.28 -14.58
CA ILE A 564 8.28 24.63 -14.17
C ILE A 564 7.65 24.64 -12.77
N ASN A 565 6.79 23.66 -12.46
CA ASN A 565 6.18 23.51 -11.13
C ASN A 565 7.23 23.28 -10.05
N ASN A 566 8.22 22.40 -10.30
CA ASN A 566 9.33 22.17 -9.36
C ASN A 566 10.15 23.45 -9.15
N ILE A 567 10.47 24.20 -10.21
CA ILE A 567 11.15 25.50 -10.08
C ILE A 567 10.32 26.48 -9.25
N GLY A 568 9.01 26.54 -9.49
CA GLY A 568 8.06 27.37 -8.72
C GLY A 568 8.05 27.00 -7.23
N ARG A 569 8.07 25.70 -6.91
CA ARG A 569 8.14 25.16 -5.55
C ARG A 569 9.44 25.49 -4.85
N ILE A 570 10.59 25.27 -5.51
CA ILE A 570 11.88 25.64 -4.93
C ILE A 570 12.00 27.15 -4.71
N CYS A 571 11.49 27.98 -5.64
CA CYS A 571 11.43 29.42 -5.43
C CYS A 571 10.58 29.80 -4.20
N TYR A 572 9.48 29.08 -3.93
CA TYR A 572 8.68 29.26 -2.72
C TYR A 572 9.46 28.92 -1.46
N LEU A 573 10.13 27.76 -1.41
CA LEU A 573 10.95 27.32 -0.26
C LEU A 573 12.12 28.26 0.01
N MET A 574 12.73 28.83 -1.04
CA MET A 574 13.77 29.86 -0.93
C MET A 574 13.22 31.26 -0.55
N LYS A 575 11.93 31.38 -0.23
CA LYS A 575 11.24 32.66 0.05
C LYS A 575 11.27 33.68 -1.11
N ARG A 576 11.56 33.23 -2.33
CA ARG A 576 11.55 34.03 -3.57
C ARG A 576 10.14 34.06 -4.18
N TYR A 577 9.18 34.58 -3.41
CA TYR A 577 7.75 34.46 -3.72
C TYR A 577 7.34 35.05 -5.08
N SER A 578 7.93 36.17 -5.50
CA SER A 578 7.64 36.76 -6.82
C SER A 578 8.02 35.84 -7.98
N LYS A 579 9.17 35.14 -7.89
CA LYS A 579 9.57 34.14 -8.90
C LYS A 579 8.68 32.91 -8.86
N SER A 580 8.29 32.46 -7.67
CA SER A 580 7.36 31.33 -7.50
C SER A 580 6.02 31.60 -8.18
N ILE A 581 5.40 32.77 -7.93
CA ILE A 581 4.16 33.20 -8.59
C ILE A 581 4.33 33.24 -10.11
N PHE A 582 5.46 33.76 -10.61
CA PHE A 582 5.73 33.81 -12.04
C PHE A 582 5.70 32.41 -12.68
N TYR A 583 6.40 31.44 -12.11
CA TYR A 583 6.44 30.08 -12.66
C TYR A 583 5.09 29.35 -12.53
N TYR A 584 4.39 29.47 -11.40
CA TYR A 584 3.06 28.87 -11.27
C TYR A 584 2.02 29.51 -12.21
N LYS A 585 2.08 30.82 -12.44
CA LYS A 585 1.24 31.48 -13.47
C LYS A 585 1.61 31.04 -14.89
N LYS A 586 2.90 30.79 -15.17
CA LYS A 586 3.34 30.24 -16.47
C LYS A 586 2.69 28.88 -16.72
N VAL A 587 2.71 27.98 -15.74
CA VAL A 587 2.08 26.65 -15.83
C VAL A 587 0.57 26.75 -15.92
N LEU A 588 -0.06 27.58 -15.09
CA LEU A 588 -1.52 27.81 -15.16
C LEU A 588 -1.96 28.24 -16.57
N LYS A 589 -1.20 29.12 -17.23
CA LYS A 589 -1.51 29.55 -18.60
C LYS A 589 -1.40 28.40 -19.60
N ILE A 590 -0.44 27.49 -19.42
CA ILE A 590 -0.32 26.28 -20.26
C ILE A 590 -1.55 25.39 -20.07
N TYR A 591 -1.95 25.13 -18.81
CA TYR A 591 -3.13 24.33 -18.48
C TYR A 591 -4.45 24.95 -18.97
N GLN A 592 -4.57 26.28 -19.00
CA GLN A 592 -5.77 26.94 -19.51
C GLN A 592 -5.87 26.93 -21.05
N ASN A 593 -4.73 26.83 -21.74
CA ASN A 593 -4.68 26.91 -23.22
C ASN A 593 -4.70 25.54 -23.91
N THR A 594 -4.72 24.44 -23.16
CA THR A 594 -4.68 23.08 -23.70
C THR A 594 -6.01 22.38 -23.54
N SER A 595 -6.56 21.84 -24.65
CA SER A 595 -7.80 21.06 -24.64
C SER A 595 -7.69 19.72 -23.89
N THR A 596 -6.48 19.29 -23.56
CA THR A 596 -6.14 18.05 -22.85
C THR A 596 -5.85 18.24 -21.36
N SER A 597 -5.76 19.49 -20.87
CA SER A 597 -5.45 19.77 -19.47
C SER A 597 -6.63 19.41 -18.57
N ASN A 598 -6.37 18.61 -17.54
CA ASN A 598 -7.39 18.23 -16.58
C ASN A 598 -7.72 19.44 -15.68
N GLN A 599 -9.00 19.62 -15.37
CA GLN A 599 -9.46 20.61 -14.39
C GLN A 599 -8.73 20.46 -13.04
N SER A 600 -8.31 19.25 -12.69
CA SER A 600 -7.48 18.99 -11.50
C SER A 600 -6.16 19.77 -11.51
N ASP A 601 -5.43 19.80 -12.63
CA ASP A 601 -4.13 20.50 -12.73
C ASP A 601 -4.29 22.02 -12.58
N VAL A 602 -5.38 22.57 -13.11
CA VAL A 602 -5.75 23.98 -12.96
C VAL A 602 -6.03 24.31 -11.49
N ALA A 603 -6.76 23.43 -10.77
CA ALA A 603 -7.04 23.60 -9.36
C ALA A 603 -5.77 23.58 -8.51
N ILE A 604 -4.85 22.63 -8.77
CA ILE A 604 -3.55 22.54 -8.08
C ILE A 604 -2.72 23.81 -8.32
N ALA A 605 -2.67 24.30 -9.56
CA ALA A 605 -1.95 25.54 -9.87
C ALA A 605 -2.54 26.75 -9.12
N TYR A 606 -3.87 26.86 -9.02
CA TYR A 606 -4.51 27.90 -8.21
C TYR A 606 -4.21 27.75 -6.72
N LYS A 607 -4.28 26.53 -6.15
CA LYS A 607 -3.92 26.25 -4.75
C LYS A 607 -2.50 26.72 -4.45
N ASN A 608 -1.54 26.35 -5.30
CA ASN A 608 -0.13 26.73 -5.15
C ASN A 608 0.08 28.25 -5.19
N ILE A 609 -0.57 28.95 -6.13
CA ILE A 609 -0.52 30.42 -6.18
C ILE A 609 -1.11 31.03 -4.90
N GLY A 610 -2.25 30.52 -4.44
CA GLY A 610 -2.90 30.93 -3.19
C GLY A 610 -1.95 30.81 -1.99
N LEU A 611 -1.28 29.67 -1.84
CA LEU A 611 -0.30 29.43 -0.77
C LEU A 611 0.88 30.41 -0.79
N VAL A 612 1.35 30.81 -1.98
CA VAL A 612 2.41 31.82 -2.10
C VAL A 612 1.91 33.20 -1.64
N TYR A 613 0.66 33.56 -1.96
CA TYR A 613 0.06 34.81 -1.47
C TYR A 613 -0.13 34.81 0.05
N VAL A 614 -0.49 33.67 0.66
CA VAL A 614 -0.53 33.53 2.14
C VAL A 614 0.84 33.87 2.74
N LYS A 615 1.94 33.31 2.21
CA LYS A 615 3.30 33.60 2.72
C LYS A 615 3.78 35.03 2.47
N ARG A 616 3.14 35.76 1.53
CA ARG A 616 3.33 37.20 1.34
C ARG A 616 2.44 38.07 2.23
N ASN A 617 1.60 37.47 3.07
CA ASN A 617 0.56 38.15 3.85
C ASN A 617 -0.48 38.89 2.97
N GLU A 618 -0.67 38.46 1.72
CA GLU A 618 -1.64 39.02 0.78
C GLU A 618 -2.92 38.17 0.78
N TYR A 619 -3.63 38.19 1.91
CA TYR A 619 -4.73 37.26 2.19
C TYR A 619 -5.92 37.38 1.23
N SER A 620 -6.28 38.58 0.77
CA SER A 620 -7.36 38.76 -0.21
C SER A 620 -7.07 38.09 -1.55
N ASN A 621 -5.82 38.16 -2.02
CA ASN A 621 -5.38 37.46 -3.21
C ASN A 621 -5.43 35.93 -2.98
N ALA A 622 -4.95 35.47 -1.82
CA ALA A 622 -4.98 34.06 -1.48
C ALA A 622 -6.40 33.47 -1.48
N ILE A 623 -7.36 34.14 -0.84
CA ILE A 623 -8.78 33.74 -0.82
C ILE A 623 -9.31 33.58 -2.25
N THR A 624 -9.08 34.58 -3.12
CA THR A 624 -9.53 34.54 -4.51
C THR A 624 -9.04 33.29 -5.26
N PHE A 625 -7.79 32.87 -5.02
CA PHE A 625 -7.22 31.67 -5.64
C PHE A 625 -7.73 30.37 -5.01
N PHE A 626 -7.94 30.33 -3.69
CA PHE A 626 -8.52 29.16 -3.03
C PHE A 626 -10.00 28.96 -3.36
N GLU A 627 -10.78 30.03 -3.53
CA GLU A 627 -12.17 29.94 -3.99
C GLU A 627 -12.27 29.38 -5.41
N LYS A 628 -11.36 29.78 -6.31
CA LYS A 628 -11.25 29.18 -7.66
C LYS A 628 -10.89 27.69 -7.60
N THR A 629 -9.97 27.33 -6.71
CA THR A 629 -9.60 25.93 -6.45
C THR A 629 -10.81 25.13 -5.99
N LEU A 630 -11.53 25.63 -4.98
CA LEU A 630 -12.70 25.00 -4.41
C LEU A 630 -13.84 24.85 -5.42
N ALA A 631 -14.06 25.87 -6.27
CA ALA A 631 -15.08 25.83 -7.31
C ALA A 631 -14.83 24.70 -8.33
N ILE A 632 -13.57 24.46 -8.67
CA ILE A 632 -13.19 23.36 -9.56
C ILE A 632 -13.34 22.02 -8.84
N TYR A 633 -12.79 21.87 -7.63
CA TYR A 633 -12.88 20.60 -6.88
C TYR A 633 -14.32 20.17 -6.60
N LYS A 634 -15.21 21.11 -6.25
CA LYS A 634 -16.64 20.81 -6.09
C LYS A 634 -17.34 20.31 -7.36
N LYS A 635 -16.78 20.63 -8.54
CA LYS A 635 -17.33 20.19 -9.82
C LYS A 635 -16.83 18.81 -10.24
N ILE A 636 -15.59 18.46 -9.89
CA ILE A 636 -14.92 17.27 -10.42
C ILE A 636 -14.70 16.16 -9.37
N LEU A 637 -14.85 16.45 -8.08
CA LEU A 637 -14.63 15.50 -6.99
C LEU A 637 -15.94 15.22 -6.23
N PRO A 638 -16.09 14.02 -5.63
CA PRO A 638 -17.16 13.74 -4.68
C PRO A 638 -17.18 14.75 -3.53
N SER A 639 -18.37 15.04 -3.00
CA SER A 639 -18.54 16.09 -1.97
C SER A 639 -17.76 15.84 -0.66
N ASN A 640 -17.39 14.59 -0.39
CA ASN A 640 -16.59 14.17 0.77
C ASN A 640 -15.10 13.98 0.44
N HIS A 641 -14.60 14.46 -0.70
CA HIS A 641 -13.20 14.29 -1.06
C HIS A 641 -12.25 15.11 -0.15
N LEU A 642 -11.11 14.53 0.23
CA LEU A 642 -10.15 15.14 1.17
C LEU A 642 -9.57 16.47 0.66
N ASP A 643 -9.31 16.62 -0.64
CA ASP A 643 -8.86 17.89 -1.22
C ASP A 643 -9.82 19.07 -0.98
N ILE A 644 -11.13 18.81 -0.91
CA ILE A 644 -12.14 19.82 -0.57
C ILE A 644 -11.98 20.23 0.90
N ALA A 645 -11.82 19.25 1.79
CA ALA A 645 -11.60 19.48 3.22
C ALA A 645 -10.31 20.26 3.48
N GLU A 646 -9.20 19.90 2.83
CA GLU A 646 -7.94 20.63 2.93
C GLU A 646 -8.05 22.07 2.43
N THR A 647 -8.79 22.29 1.34
CA THR A 647 -9.01 23.63 0.80
C THR A 647 -9.85 24.45 1.77
N TYR A 648 -10.88 23.86 2.40
CA TYR A 648 -11.64 24.50 3.46
C TYR A 648 -10.79 24.83 4.68
N GLN A 649 -9.97 23.91 5.16
CA GLN A 649 -9.04 24.14 6.26
C GLN A 649 -8.08 25.31 5.94
N THR A 650 -7.58 25.37 4.71
CA THR A 650 -6.68 26.43 4.26
C THR A 650 -7.39 27.80 4.23
N ILE A 651 -8.60 27.86 3.67
CA ILE A 651 -9.41 29.10 3.66
C ILE A 651 -9.73 29.55 5.10
N GLY A 652 -10.09 28.61 5.98
CA GLY A 652 -10.30 28.89 7.41
C GLY A 652 -9.09 29.54 8.06
N SER A 653 -7.89 29.03 7.79
CA SER A 653 -6.63 29.62 8.26
C SER A 653 -6.35 31.02 7.70
N VAL A 654 -6.74 31.30 6.45
CA VAL A 654 -6.60 32.65 5.90
C VAL A 654 -7.54 33.64 6.61
N TYR A 655 -8.79 33.25 6.90
CA TYR A 655 -9.73 34.09 7.64
C TYR A 655 -9.34 34.26 9.12
N ASP A 656 -8.75 33.25 9.76
CA ASP A 656 -8.16 33.36 11.10
C ASP A 656 -7.07 34.44 11.13
N ASN A 657 -6.16 34.42 10.15
CA ASN A 657 -5.13 35.46 10.02
C ASN A 657 -5.70 36.87 9.78
N LEU A 658 -6.86 36.98 9.13
CA LEU A 658 -7.61 38.23 8.98
C LEU A 658 -8.40 38.64 10.24
N CYS A 659 -8.36 37.82 11.29
CA CYS A 659 -9.17 37.97 12.50
C CYS A 659 -10.69 37.88 12.25
N GLU A 660 -11.11 37.29 11.14
CA GLU A 660 -12.51 37.03 10.80
C GLU A 660 -12.96 35.67 11.37
N TYR A 661 -12.97 35.59 12.69
CA TYR A 661 -13.11 34.32 13.43
C TYR A 661 -14.40 33.54 13.12
N SER A 662 -15.53 34.22 12.90
CA SER A 662 -16.80 33.55 12.55
C SER A 662 -16.72 32.87 11.18
N THR A 663 -16.09 33.51 10.21
CA THR A 663 -15.89 32.96 8.86
C THR A 663 -14.91 31.79 8.93
N ALA A 664 -13.78 31.96 9.65
CA ALA A 664 -12.79 30.91 9.87
C ALA A 664 -13.42 29.65 10.48
N LEU A 665 -14.21 29.80 11.54
CA LEU A 665 -14.92 28.71 12.20
C LEU A 665 -15.81 27.94 11.22
N SER A 666 -16.61 28.64 10.40
CA SER A 666 -17.49 27.99 9.42
C SER A 666 -16.72 27.13 8.41
N TYR A 667 -15.52 27.56 8.01
CA TYR A 667 -14.68 26.81 7.09
C TYR A 667 -14.02 25.61 7.75
N TYR A 668 -13.53 25.76 8.99
CA TYR A 668 -12.98 24.65 9.75
C TYR A 668 -14.02 23.57 10.07
N GLU A 669 -15.27 23.94 10.41
CA GLU A 669 -16.36 22.99 10.64
C GLU A 669 -16.72 22.20 9.38
N LYS A 670 -16.70 22.84 8.20
CA LYS A 670 -16.91 22.15 6.91
C LYS A 670 -15.80 21.13 6.63
N ALA A 671 -14.55 21.49 6.91
CA ALA A 671 -13.42 20.56 6.77
C ALA A 671 -13.54 19.39 7.74
N LEU A 672 -13.81 19.66 9.02
CA LEU A 672 -13.96 18.66 10.07
C LEU A 672 -15.05 17.63 9.72
N LYS A 673 -16.22 18.08 9.24
CA LYS A 673 -17.30 17.18 8.83
C LYS A 673 -16.85 16.16 7.78
N ILE A 674 -16.11 16.61 6.76
CA ILE A 674 -15.59 15.70 5.72
C ILE A 674 -14.56 14.74 6.31
N TYR A 675 -13.67 15.22 7.17
CA TYR A 675 -12.68 14.37 7.83
C TYR A 675 -13.33 13.30 8.72
N GLU A 676 -14.38 13.63 9.48
CA GLU A 676 -15.12 12.67 10.31
C GLU A 676 -15.84 11.60 9.46
N GLU A 677 -16.32 11.95 8.26
CA GLU A 677 -16.99 11.02 7.34
C GLU A 677 -16.00 10.09 6.60
N THR A 678 -14.72 10.46 6.47
CA THR A 678 -13.78 9.79 5.57
C THR A 678 -12.55 9.17 6.23
N LEU A 679 -12.10 9.71 7.36
CA LEU A 679 -10.86 9.30 8.01
C LEU A 679 -11.15 8.43 9.24
N SER A 680 -10.17 7.62 9.64
CA SER A 680 -10.23 6.91 10.92
C SER A 680 -10.29 7.90 12.08
N SER A 681 -10.93 7.52 13.18
CA SER A 681 -11.11 8.38 14.37
C SER A 681 -9.81 8.88 14.99
N THR A 682 -8.67 8.25 14.70
CA THR A 682 -7.33 8.61 15.19
C THR A 682 -6.48 9.37 14.17
N HIS A 683 -7.05 9.79 13.04
CA HIS A 683 -6.25 10.41 11.97
C HIS A 683 -5.73 11.81 12.39
N PRO A 684 -4.44 12.16 12.15
CA PRO A 684 -3.85 13.45 12.55
C PRO A 684 -4.62 14.70 12.09
N ASN A 685 -5.21 14.67 10.89
CA ASN A 685 -6.01 15.79 10.38
C ASN A 685 -7.23 16.12 11.25
N LEU A 686 -7.84 15.14 11.93
CA LEU A 686 -8.94 15.40 12.87
C LEU A 686 -8.43 16.20 14.08
N ALA A 687 -7.27 15.80 14.64
CA ALA A 687 -6.64 16.52 15.74
C ALA A 687 -6.31 17.97 15.35
N MET A 688 -5.77 18.17 14.14
CA MET A 688 -5.47 19.51 13.61
C MET A 688 -6.73 20.36 13.46
N SER A 689 -7.81 19.82 12.90
CA SER A 689 -9.08 20.55 12.76
C SER A 689 -9.70 20.90 14.11
N HIS A 690 -9.70 19.98 15.08
CA HIS A 690 -10.13 20.27 16.45
C HIS A 690 -9.26 21.35 17.09
N LYS A 691 -7.94 21.29 16.96
CA LYS A 691 -7.00 22.33 17.45
C LYS A 691 -7.33 23.70 16.83
N SER A 692 -7.54 23.77 15.51
CA SER A 692 -7.89 25.02 14.82
C SER A 692 -9.22 25.59 15.30
N ILE A 693 -10.24 24.77 15.49
CA ILE A 693 -11.54 25.23 16.03
C ILE A 693 -11.39 25.71 17.48
N GLY A 694 -10.65 24.96 18.31
CA GLY A 694 -10.36 25.35 19.69
C GLY A 694 -9.64 26.70 19.78
N LEU A 695 -8.71 26.97 18.86
CA LEU A 695 -8.03 28.27 18.76
C LEU A 695 -8.99 29.42 18.44
N ILE A 696 -9.93 29.21 17.52
CA ILE A 696 -10.92 30.22 17.18
C ILE A 696 -11.82 30.54 18.38
N TYR A 697 -12.29 29.52 19.12
CA TYR A 697 -13.07 29.74 20.34
C TYR A 697 -12.25 30.48 21.40
N PHE A 698 -10.98 30.11 21.59
CA PHE A 698 -10.08 30.78 22.51
C PHE A 698 -9.92 32.27 22.18
N GLN A 699 -9.66 32.60 20.91
CA GLN A 699 -9.52 33.98 20.43
C GLN A 699 -10.82 34.80 20.58
N ARG A 700 -11.99 34.14 20.57
CA ARG A 700 -13.30 34.75 20.84
C ARG A 700 -13.63 34.89 22.33
N GLY A 701 -12.78 34.37 23.22
CA GLY A 701 -13.01 34.36 24.67
C GLY A 701 -13.95 33.26 25.16
N ASP A 702 -14.33 32.32 24.29
CA ASP A 702 -15.16 31.17 24.65
C ASP A 702 -14.25 30.01 25.10
N TYR A 703 -13.76 30.15 26.33
CA TYR A 703 -12.77 29.25 26.90
C TYR A 703 -13.30 27.83 27.15
N LEU A 704 -14.61 27.66 27.34
CA LEU A 704 -15.24 26.35 27.56
C LEU A 704 -15.24 25.52 26.27
N ASN A 705 -15.69 26.10 25.16
CA ASN A 705 -15.63 25.42 23.88
C ASN A 705 -14.18 25.22 23.41
N ALA A 706 -13.30 26.19 23.64
CA ALA A 706 -11.87 26.03 23.36
C ALA A 706 -11.28 24.79 24.06
N LEU A 707 -11.54 24.64 25.36
CA LEU A 707 -11.06 23.49 26.13
C LEU A 707 -11.61 22.17 25.57
N SER A 708 -12.92 22.12 25.29
CA SER A 708 -13.55 20.91 24.75
C SER A 708 -12.93 20.45 23.43
N TYR A 709 -12.61 21.38 22.53
CA TYR A 709 -11.97 21.04 21.26
C TYR A 709 -10.49 20.71 21.42
N TYR A 710 -9.76 21.36 22.32
CA TYR A 710 -8.38 20.98 22.61
C TYR A 710 -8.28 19.58 23.25
N GLU A 711 -9.22 19.21 24.13
CA GLU A 711 -9.31 17.85 24.70
C GLU A 711 -9.49 16.80 23.59
N LYS A 712 -10.40 17.01 22.64
CA LYS A 712 -10.57 16.11 21.49
C LYS A 712 -9.30 15.96 20.64
N ALA A 713 -8.57 17.06 20.43
CA ALA A 713 -7.30 17.01 19.70
C ALA A 713 -6.24 16.23 20.50
N GLN A 714 -6.19 16.45 21.81
CA GLN A 714 -5.27 15.79 22.72
C GLN A 714 -5.53 14.27 22.79
N ASP A 715 -6.79 13.84 22.90
CA ASP A 715 -7.16 12.43 22.93
C ASP A 715 -6.64 11.66 21.70
N ILE A 716 -6.65 12.32 20.53
CA ILE A 716 -6.09 11.75 19.30
C ILE A 716 -4.56 11.74 19.35
N TYR A 717 -3.94 12.85 19.75
CA TYR A 717 -2.49 12.94 19.85
C TYR A 717 -1.89 11.92 20.83
N GLU A 718 -2.52 11.69 21.98
CA GLU A 718 -2.08 10.70 22.97
C GLU A 718 -2.16 9.25 22.45
N GLN A 719 -3.04 8.98 21.48
CA GLN A 719 -3.15 7.66 20.87
C GLN A 719 -2.11 7.41 19.76
N ILE A 720 -1.64 8.46 19.09
CA ILE A 720 -0.80 8.31 17.88
C ILE A 720 0.65 8.76 18.08
N LEU A 721 0.94 9.59 19.08
CA LEU A 721 2.26 10.15 19.32
C LEU A 721 2.94 9.52 20.55
N PRO A 722 4.28 9.35 20.52
CA PRO A 722 5.04 9.05 21.74
C PRO A 722 4.82 10.12 22.81
N SER A 723 4.90 9.73 24.09
CA SER A 723 4.62 10.61 25.24
C SER A 723 5.51 11.86 25.33
N ASN A 724 6.66 11.86 24.64
CA ASN A 724 7.61 12.97 24.58
C ASN A 724 7.51 13.78 23.27
N HIS A 725 6.45 13.63 22.47
CA HIS A 725 6.34 14.34 21.20
C HIS A 725 6.05 15.85 21.40
N PRO A 726 6.71 16.77 20.67
CA PRO A 726 6.50 18.22 20.80
C PRO A 726 5.04 18.68 20.62
N ASP A 727 4.26 18.04 19.75
CA ASP A 727 2.84 18.40 19.55
C ASP A 727 1.98 18.18 20.81
N LEU A 728 2.32 17.20 21.66
CA LEU A 728 1.66 17.02 22.96
C LEU A 728 1.99 18.19 23.90
N ALA A 729 3.24 18.65 23.90
CA ALA A 729 3.65 19.82 24.67
C ALA A 729 2.92 21.09 24.20
N ALA A 730 2.81 21.28 22.88
CA ALA A 730 2.06 22.39 22.31
C ALA A 730 0.57 22.32 22.71
N SER A 731 -0.04 21.12 22.73
CA SER A 731 -1.40 20.93 23.23
C SER A 731 -1.50 21.34 24.70
N TYR A 732 -0.61 20.85 25.56
CA TYR A 732 -0.58 21.25 26.98
C TYR A 732 -0.43 22.77 27.17
N MET A 733 0.37 23.45 26.35
CA MET A 733 0.46 24.92 26.35
C MET A 733 -0.88 25.60 26.06
N ARG A 734 -1.68 25.06 25.12
CA ARG A 734 -3.02 25.57 24.82
C ARG A 734 -3.98 25.40 26.00
N HIS A 735 -3.97 24.24 26.66
CA HIS A 735 -4.75 24.02 27.88
C HIS A 735 -4.32 24.96 29.02
N GLY A 736 -3.01 25.12 29.23
CA GLY A 736 -2.45 26.05 30.21
C GLY A 736 -2.93 27.48 29.96
N SER A 737 -2.93 27.92 28.70
CA SER A 737 -3.42 29.26 28.30
C SER A 737 -4.91 29.44 28.59
N VAL A 738 -5.74 28.42 28.34
CA VAL A 738 -7.18 28.46 28.69
C VAL A 738 -7.37 28.62 30.20
N TYR A 739 -6.63 27.86 31.01
CA TYR A 739 -6.74 27.94 32.47
C TYR A 739 -6.18 29.26 33.03
N GLU A 740 -5.11 29.80 32.44
CA GLU A 740 -4.58 31.13 32.78
C GLU A 740 -5.65 32.21 32.54
N ASN A 741 -6.29 32.21 31.36
CA ASN A 741 -7.31 33.20 31.01
C ASN A 741 -8.63 33.05 31.78
N THR A 742 -8.86 31.89 32.40
CA THR A 742 -10.00 31.65 33.30
C THR A 742 -9.62 31.81 34.78
N ASN A 743 -8.44 32.38 35.06
CA ASN A 743 -7.88 32.61 36.40
C ASN A 743 -7.69 31.33 37.25
N ASN A 744 -7.63 30.15 36.62
CA ASN A 744 -7.28 28.90 37.29
C ASN A 744 -5.77 28.65 37.21
N PHE A 745 -5.02 29.49 37.92
CA PHE A 745 -3.55 29.48 37.88
C PHE A 745 -2.93 28.15 38.30
N THR A 746 -3.56 27.41 39.22
CA THR A 746 -3.08 26.09 39.65
C THR A 746 -3.11 25.06 38.52
N LYS A 747 -4.21 24.99 37.78
CA LYS A 747 -4.30 24.13 36.59
C LYS A 747 -3.39 24.64 35.47
N ALA A 748 -3.33 25.94 35.25
CA ALA A 748 -2.43 26.53 34.24
C ALA A 748 -0.98 26.09 34.44
N LEU A 749 -0.45 26.25 35.66
CA LEU A 749 0.90 25.78 36.03
C LEU A 749 1.07 24.27 35.85
N THR A 750 0.04 23.47 36.15
CA THR A 750 0.10 22.01 35.96
C THR A 750 0.32 21.65 34.49
N TYR A 751 -0.43 22.29 33.59
CA TYR A 751 -0.31 22.06 32.16
C TYR A 751 1.00 22.62 31.57
N TYR A 752 1.42 23.82 31.97
CA TYR A 752 2.70 24.39 31.55
C TYR A 752 3.90 23.55 32.02
N LYS A 753 3.83 22.94 33.22
CA LYS A 753 4.86 22.00 33.69
C LYS A 753 4.93 20.72 32.85
N LYS A 754 3.79 20.17 32.44
CA LYS A 754 3.79 19.02 31.51
C LYS A 754 4.43 19.35 30.18
N ALA A 755 4.14 20.54 29.63
CA ALA A 755 4.80 21.02 28.41
C ALA A 755 6.31 21.19 28.62
N PHE A 756 6.70 21.79 29.76
CA PHE A 756 8.09 21.98 30.15
C PHE A 756 8.87 20.66 30.17
N GLU A 757 8.35 19.63 30.84
CA GLU A 757 8.99 18.31 30.92
C GLU A 757 9.25 17.70 29.53
N ILE A 758 8.32 17.88 28.58
CA ILE A 758 8.50 17.38 27.22
C ILE A 758 9.53 18.22 26.46
N TYR A 759 9.44 19.55 26.50
CA TYR A 759 10.39 20.41 25.79
C TYR A 759 11.81 20.28 26.32
N GLN A 760 11.99 20.17 27.64
CA GLN A 760 13.30 20.00 28.28
C GLN A 760 13.99 18.69 27.86
N ASN A 761 13.23 17.61 27.69
CA ASN A 761 13.78 16.30 27.31
C ASN A 761 14.17 16.17 25.82
N ASN A 762 13.84 17.16 24.97
CA ASN A 762 14.02 17.10 23.50
C ASN A 762 15.15 18.01 22.94
N TYR A 763 16.10 18.44 23.77
CA TYR A 763 17.14 19.40 23.37
C TYR A 763 18.13 18.79 22.35
N PRO A 764 18.25 19.34 21.11
CA PRO A 764 18.40 20.76 20.80
C PRO A 764 17.39 21.39 19.79
N VAL A 765 16.24 20.77 19.50
CA VAL A 765 15.38 21.22 18.38
C VAL A 765 14.37 22.35 18.73
N ASN A 766 14.05 22.60 20.02
CA ASN A 766 12.95 23.51 20.40
C ASN A 766 13.32 24.55 21.51
N TYR A 767 14.47 25.22 21.38
CA TYR A 767 14.92 26.22 22.36
C TYR A 767 13.91 27.37 22.57
N HIS A 768 13.28 27.85 21.50
CA HIS A 768 12.35 28.97 21.54
C HIS A 768 11.01 28.60 22.21
N ASP A 769 10.55 27.35 22.06
CA ASP A 769 9.34 26.88 22.76
C ASP A 769 9.58 26.73 24.27
N LEU A 770 10.79 26.34 24.70
CA LEU A 770 11.12 26.29 26.13
C LEU A 770 11.12 27.70 26.74
N ALA A 771 11.71 28.69 26.07
CA ALA A 771 11.67 30.09 26.51
C ALA A 771 10.22 30.58 26.67
N ASN A 772 9.35 30.23 25.72
CA ASN A 772 7.93 30.56 25.80
C ASN A 772 7.24 29.88 27.00
N VAL A 773 7.56 28.62 27.30
CA VAL A 773 7.01 27.93 28.49
C VAL A 773 7.44 28.61 29.78
N TYR A 774 8.71 28.99 29.89
CA TYR A 774 9.21 29.73 31.05
C TYR A 774 8.52 31.08 31.22
N ASN A 775 8.35 31.83 30.12
CA ASN A 775 7.62 33.10 30.13
C ASN A 775 6.16 32.90 30.56
N LYS A 776 5.48 31.84 30.09
CA LYS A 776 4.12 31.50 30.54
C LYS A 776 4.04 31.15 32.02
N ILE A 777 5.00 30.40 32.54
CA ILE A 777 5.07 30.09 33.97
C ILE A 777 5.33 31.37 34.80
N SER A 778 6.21 32.24 34.33
CA SER A 778 6.49 33.55 34.93
C SER A 778 5.24 34.43 34.99
N SER A 779 4.53 34.59 33.86
CA SER A 779 3.26 35.32 33.76
C SER A 779 2.24 34.85 34.81
N VAL A 780 2.08 33.55 34.97
CA VAL A 780 1.16 32.99 35.97
C VAL A 780 1.62 33.30 37.40
N TYR A 781 2.91 33.18 37.72
CA TYR A 781 3.40 33.54 39.05
C TYR A 781 3.25 35.04 39.36
N PHE A 782 3.46 35.90 38.36
CA PHE A 782 3.25 37.33 38.46
C PHE A 782 1.78 37.64 38.78
N GLN A 783 0.84 37.03 38.05
CA GLN A 783 -0.61 37.18 38.31
C GLN A 783 -1.04 36.64 39.69
N MET A 784 -0.29 35.69 40.25
CA MET A 784 -0.49 35.18 41.62
C MET A 784 0.15 36.06 42.71
N GLY A 785 0.86 37.13 42.36
CA GLY A 785 1.61 37.98 43.30
C GLY A 785 2.88 37.33 43.86
N LYS A 786 3.41 36.30 43.19
CA LYS A 786 4.65 35.60 43.57
C LYS A 786 5.82 36.12 42.75
N TYR A 787 6.13 37.41 42.92
CA TYR A 787 7.04 38.15 42.06
C TYR A 787 8.46 37.56 42.02
N SER A 788 9.02 37.12 43.15
CA SER A 788 10.36 36.51 43.18
C SER A 788 10.47 35.24 42.32
N LEU A 789 9.42 34.42 42.28
CA LEU A 789 9.37 33.24 41.40
C LEU A 789 9.16 33.66 39.95
N ALA A 790 8.30 34.64 39.70
CA ALA A 790 8.08 35.18 38.35
C ALA A 790 9.39 35.70 37.74
N LEU A 791 10.18 36.45 38.50
CA LEU A 791 11.48 36.97 38.10
C LEU A 791 12.43 35.83 37.70
N SER A 792 12.61 34.83 38.58
CA SER A 792 13.52 33.71 38.30
C SER A 792 13.19 32.94 37.01
N PHE A 793 11.89 32.73 36.73
CA PHE A 793 11.47 32.06 35.49
C PHE A 793 11.58 32.97 34.27
N TYR A 794 11.43 34.28 34.45
CA TYR A 794 11.58 35.26 33.39
C TYR A 794 13.04 35.38 32.94
N GLU A 795 13.97 35.45 33.90
CA GLU A 795 15.42 35.42 33.66
C GLU A 795 15.82 34.17 32.86
N CYS A 796 15.31 32.99 33.24
CA CYS A 796 15.56 31.75 32.48
C CYS A 796 15.07 31.82 31.03
N ALA A 797 13.94 32.47 30.77
CA ALA A 797 13.43 32.66 29.41
C ALA A 797 14.30 33.65 28.61
N LEU A 798 14.71 34.74 29.25
CA LEU A 798 15.57 35.77 28.66
C LEU A 798 16.94 35.21 28.28
N ASP A 799 17.57 34.43 29.16
CA ASP A 799 18.88 33.79 28.89
C ASP A 799 18.83 32.96 27.61
N ILE A 800 17.76 32.17 27.43
CA ILE A 800 17.55 31.35 26.23
C ILE A 800 17.37 32.23 24.98
N GLU A 801 16.56 33.28 25.06
CA GLU A 801 16.32 34.18 23.92
C GLU A 801 17.58 34.97 23.53
N GLN A 802 18.42 35.33 24.50
CA GLN A 802 19.72 35.97 24.26
C GLN A 802 20.70 35.03 23.55
N GLU A 803 20.75 33.75 23.92
CA GLU A 803 21.54 32.73 23.22
C GLU A 803 21.07 32.51 21.77
N LEU A 804 19.75 32.57 21.53
CA LEU A 804 19.17 32.41 20.18
C LEU A 804 19.38 33.62 19.27
N SER A 805 19.39 34.82 19.85
CA SER A 805 19.26 36.10 19.12
C SER A 805 20.60 36.75 18.77
N SER A 806 21.62 36.01 18.33
CA SER A 806 22.91 36.58 17.87
C SER A 806 22.73 37.47 16.61
N GLY A 807 22.15 38.67 16.78
CA GLY A 807 21.91 39.65 15.72
C GLY A 807 20.55 40.39 15.73
N ASN A 808 19.63 40.22 16.69
CA ASN A 808 18.32 40.91 16.65
C ASN A 808 18.02 41.71 17.94
N GLN A 809 18.54 42.94 18.00
CA GLN A 809 18.47 43.82 19.18
C GLN A 809 17.05 44.24 19.60
N SER A 810 16.10 44.35 18.65
CA SER A 810 14.77 44.90 18.95
C SER A 810 13.81 43.94 19.66
N SER A 811 14.06 42.63 19.62
CA SER A 811 13.27 41.66 20.40
C SER A 811 13.76 41.65 21.84
N ILE A 812 15.08 41.69 22.07
CA ILE A 812 15.70 41.68 23.41
C ILE A 812 15.25 42.90 24.22
N GLU A 813 15.17 44.08 23.62
CA GLU A 813 14.65 45.31 24.27
C GLU A 813 13.24 45.13 24.89
N GLN A 814 12.36 44.35 24.26
CA GLN A 814 11.02 44.08 24.83
C GLN A 814 11.06 43.10 26.01
N TRP A 815 12.05 42.22 26.06
CA TRP A 815 12.22 41.34 27.21
C TRP A 815 12.86 42.10 28.38
N ASP A 816 13.84 42.95 28.10
CA ASP A 816 14.46 43.82 29.11
C ASP A 816 13.43 44.79 29.74
N ASP A 817 12.58 45.43 28.93
CA ASP A 817 11.49 46.30 29.43
C ASP A 817 10.52 45.57 30.37
N ASN A 818 10.25 44.28 30.12
CA ASN A 818 9.36 43.48 30.96
C ASN A 818 10.07 42.95 32.22
N LEU A 819 11.38 42.69 32.14
CA LEU A 819 12.21 42.34 33.30
C LEU A 819 12.19 43.48 34.31
N ASP A 820 12.40 44.72 33.85
CA ASP A 820 12.38 45.93 34.70
C ASP A 820 11.04 46.07 35.45
N ILE A 821 9.90 45.80 34.78
CA ILE A 821 8.56 45.83 35.40
C ILE A 821 8.43 44.78 36.51
N ILE A 822 8.89 43.55 36.25
CA ILE A 822 8.79 42.46 37.24
C ILE A 822 9.71 42.73 38.43
N GLN A 823 10.86 43.37 38.20
CA GLN A 823 11.82 43.74 39.22
C GLN A 823 11.30 44.89 40.10
N ASP A 824 10.70 45.92 39.51
CA ASP A 824 10.04 47.02 40.23
C ASP A 824 8.90 46.53 41.15
N ASP A 825 8.15 45.50 40.74
CA ASP A 825 7.09 44.89 41.57
C ASP A 825 7.62 43.88 42.61
N CYS A 826 8.89 43.44 42.50
CA CYS A 826 9.55 42.59 43.49
C CYS A 826 10.11 43.37 44.68
N GLU A 827 10.62 44.58 44.45
CA GLU A 827 11.19 45.48 45.46
C GLU A 827 10.12 46.14 46.34
#